data_AF-A0A9E4BMD7-F1
#
_entry.id   AF-A0A9E4BMD7-F1
#
_cell.length_a   1.000
_cell.length_b   1.000
_cell.length_c   1.000
_cell.angle_alpha   90.00
_cell.angle_beta   90.00
_cell.angle_gamma   90.00
#
_symmetry.space_group_name_H-M   'P 1'
#
loop_
_entity.id
_entity.type
_entity.pdbx_description
1 polymer ?
#
loop_
_entity_poly.entity_id
_entity_poly.type
_entity_poly.pdbx_seq_one_letter_code
_entity_poly.pdbx_strand_id
1 'polypeptide(L)'
;MAQPARPSSTSRIPSFFQLDLHERIEALRERNVLSDTDLRALRSGKHTLQASTADHMIENVVGVMGLPLGLGLNFLINGREVIVPLVTEEPSIVAGLSGAARVARLSGGFHAEATEPVLVGQVQVVGLDDPEAAQTRLEEAREDVLGLANNLHPKMVARGGGAKDIQTFVHRLPDGKPPMLVLHLLVDTRDAMGANVVNGMCEGVAALVESVTGGNVFLRILSNLTDRALVKAIVKIPTSNLLVQGYSGEEVRDGIVLASDLARVDRYRATTHNKGIMNGVDAVAIATGNDFRAIEAAAHAYAARDGTYSSLSSWEAEDDCLVGRIEMPMKVGTVGGSLEVNPTVKINHRLMGLPNARELAAIMGAVGLAQNYAALRALATAGIQQNHMTLHARSVASTAGVPSEHFNAVVDGLIEQGDIKVWKAKEILKHIESEGTEVDPAAGASPRSSAFGKVILFGEHATVYGHPALAAPVPLAVEARVLDSNRKLLVEPRWKMEQRIPDVAERPQGLPGMLALVLQQLGIENRGMVIEAFPNIPRAVGLGGSAALAVAVIRALSEYFELGLRNDEINAFAYECERAAHGNPSGVDNTVATWGVPLEFKRGMDGQPSTHVERRPGRSVPVLVGLSGKESMTARMVEKVRASRERHTRF
;
A
#
# COMPACT_ATOMS: atom_id res chain seq x y z
N MET A 1 6.34 22.99 -35.42
CA MET A 1 6.86 21.78 -34.78
C MET A 1 6.51 21.85 -33.30
N ALA A 2 5.59 21.00 -32.85
CA ALA A 2 5.25 20.89 -31.43
C ALA A 2 6.47 20.33 -30.68
N GLN A 3 6.83 20.96 -29.56
CA GLN A 3 7.81 20.40 -28.63
C GLN A 3 7.31 19.02 -28.16
N PRO A 4 8.15 17.98 -28.14
CA PRO A 4 7.75 16.70 -27.57
C PRO A 4 7.41 16.91 -26.08
N ALA A 5 6.25 16.41 -25.66
CA ALA A 5 5.81 16.45 -24.28
C ALA A 5 6.89 15.83 -23.38
N ARG A 6 7.25 16.52 -22.29
CA ARG A 6 8.12 15.96 -21.24
C ARG A 6 7.48 14.66 -20.74
N PRO A 7 8.14 13.50 -20.77
CA PRO A 7 7.61 12.28 -20.18
C PRO A 7 7.44 12.49 -18.67
N SER A 8 6.24 12.19 -18.15
CA SER A 8 5.88 12.47 -16.76
C SER A 8 6.57 11.47 -15.81
N SER A 9 7.55 11.92 -15.04
CA SER A 9 8.21 11.17 -13.95
C SER A 9 7.31 11.11 -12.71
N THR A 10 6.08 10.60 -12.85
CA THR A 10 5.12 10.60 -11.74
C THR A 10 5.39 9.46 -10.76
N SER A 11 5.28 9.73 -9.45
CA SER A 11 5.32 8.72 -8.38
C SER A 11 4.03 7.89 -8.30
N ARG A 12 3.03 8.18 -9.15
CA ARG A 12 1.77 7.44 -9.24
C ARG A 12 1.88 6.31 -10.27
N ILE A 13 1.70 5.09 -9.80
CA ILE A 13 1.57 3.90 -10.65
C ILE A 13 0.25 3.20 -10.28
N PRO A 14 -0.83 3.40 -11.05
CA PRO A 14 -2.11 2.76 -10.79
C PRO A 14 -1.96 1.24 -10.73
N SER A 15 -2.65 0.60 -9.78
CA SER A 15 -2.70 -0.86 -9.63
C SER A 15 -1.34 -1.58 -9.56
N PHE A 16 -0.27 -0.90 -9.13
CA PHE A 16 1.09 -1.47 -9.07
C PHE A 16 1.20 -2.76 -8.25
N PHE A 17 0.37 -2.89 -7.20
CA PHE A 17 0.33 -4.08 -6.35
C PHE A 17 -0.28 -5.31 -7.05
N GLN A 18 -1.08 -5.11 -8.10
CA GLN A 18 -1.70 -6.17 -8.91
C GLN A 18 -0.76 -6.69 -10.01
N LEU A 19 0.21 -5.86 -10.41
CA LEU A 19 1.20 -6.21 -11.42
C LEU A 19 2.17 -7.28 -10.90
N ASP A 20 2.66 -8.13 -11.80
CA ASP A 20 3.77 -9.04 -11.52
C ASP A 20 5.12 -8.30 -11.45
N LEU A 21 6.21 -8.99 -11.11
CA LEU A 21 7.52 -8.37 -10.99
C LEU A 21 8.03 -7.76 -12.32
N HIS A 22 7.77 -8.42 -13.45
CA HIS A 22 8.21 -7.95 -14.76
C HIS A 22 7.46 -6.68 -15.16
N GLU A 23 6.14 -6.70 -15.04
CA GLU A 23 5.25 -5.57 -15.30
C GLU A 23 5.58 -4.36 -14.40
N ARG A 24 5.91 -4.59 -13.13
CA ARG A 24 6.38 -3.53 -12.23
C ARG A 24 7.66 -2.86 -12.75
N ILE A 25 8.62 -3.64 -13.26
CA ILE A 25 9.86 -3.10 -13.82
C ILE A 25 9.60 -2.36 -15.13
N GLU A 26 8.69 -2.84 -15.99
CA GLU A 26 8.27 -2.11 -17.19
C GLU A 26 7.57 -0.78 -16.85
N ALA A 27 6.71 -0.76 -15.82
CA ALA A 27 6.08 0.47 -15.36
C ALA A 27 7.10 1.54 -14.89
N LEU A 28 8.24 1.12 -14.34
CA LEU A 28 9.36 2.02 -14.01
C LEU A 28 10.09 2.52 -15.27
N ARG A 29 10.23 1.67 -16.29
CA ARG A 29 10.82 2.05 -17.59
C ARG A 29 10.00 3.15 -18.27
N GLU A 30 8.69 3.00 -18.33
CA GLU A 30 7.79 3.97 -18.97
C GLU A 30 7.89 5.38 -18.36
N ARG A 31 8.28 5.46 -17.08
CA ARG A 31 8.44 6.72 -16.33
C ARG A 31 9.84 7.31 -16.42
N ASN A 32 10.77 6.62 -17.09
CA ASN A 32 12.16 7.02 -17.27
C ASN A 32 12.86 7.37 -15.94
N VAL A 33 12.54 6.64 -14.86
CA VAL A 33 13.10 6.87 -13.52
C VAL A 33 14.46 6.19 -13.35
N LEU A 34 14.71 5.13 -14.12
CA LEU A 34 15.91 4.31 -14.06
C LEU A 34 16.51 4.12 -15.45
N SER A 35 17.83 3.93 -15.49
CA SER A 35 18.54 3.60 -16.73
C SER A 35 18.22 2.17 -17.19
N ASP A 36 18.38 1.88 -18.49
CA ASP A 36 18.24 0.50 -19.00
C ASP A 36 19.19 -0.49 -18.32
N THR A 37 20.36 -0.03 -17.88
CA THR A 37 21.30 -0.86 -17.12
C THR A 37 20.73 -1.24 -15.76
N ASP A 38 20.09 -0.31 -15.07
CA ASP A 38 19.46 -0.58 -13.77
C ASP A 38 18.25 -1.51 -13.93
N LEU A 39 17.42 -1.27 -14.94
CA LEU A 39 16.26 -2.12 -15.23
C LEU A 39 16.68 -3.54 -15.59
N ARG A 40 17.76 -3.72 -16.37
CA ARG A 40 18.35 -5.05 -16.64
C ARG A 40 18.88 -5.69 -15.35
N ALA A 41 19.57 -4.94 -14.50
CA ALA A 41 20.08 -5.46 -13.24
C ALA A 41 18.97 -5.94 -12.30
N LEU A 42 17.86 -5.18 -12.21
CA LEU A 42 16.66 -5.57 -11.46
C LEU A 42 16.02 -6.86 -12.02
N ARG A 43 15.88 -6.98 -13.34
CA ARG A 43 15.32 -8.20 -13.98
C ARG A 43 16.16 -9.43 -13.76
N SER A 44 17.47 -9.29 -13.86
CA SER A 44 18.38 -10.44 -13.76
C SER A 44 18.82 -10.75 -12.33
N GLY A 45 18.37 -9.98 -11.33
CA GLY A 45 18.82 -10.08 -9.94
C GLY A 45 20.29 -9.69 -9.71
N LYS A 46 20.99 -9.15 -10.72
CA LYS A 46 22.42 -8.78 -10.64
C LYS A 46 22.68 -7.52 -9.80
N HIS A 47 21.62 -6.85 -9.36
CA HIS A 47 21.70 -5.75 -8.42
C HIS A 47 21.99 -6.20 -6.98
N THR A 48 21.80 -7.48 -6.67
CA THR A 48 21.99 -8.02 -5.31
C THR A 48 23.47 -8.01 -4.91
N LEU A 49 23.72 -7.84 -3.61
CA LEU A 49 25.08 -7.86 -3.06
C LEU A 49 25.71 -9.25 -3.28
N GLN A 50 26.92 -9.27 -3.85
CA GLN A 50 27.65 -10.50 -4.11
C GLN A 50 28.44 -10.92 -2.87
N ALA A 51 28.56 -12.23 -2.63
CA ALA A 51 29.26 -12.78 -1.45
C ALA A 51 30.71 -12.31 -1.33
N SER A 52 31.45 -12.26 -2.45
CA SER A 52 32.83 -11.75 -2.48
C SER A 52 32.95 -10.28 -2.10
N THR A 53 31.91 -9.49 -2.39
CA THR A 53 31.86 -8.09 -1.99
C THR A 53 31.48 -7.96 -0.52
N ALA A 54 30.54 -8.78 -0.06
CA ALA A 54 30.14 -8.84 1.35
C ALA A 54 31.31 -9.24 2.27
N ASP A 55 32.18 -10.17 1.83
CA ASP A 55 33.38 -10.61 2.56
C ASP A 55 34.38 -9.48 2.85
N HIS A 56 34.35 -8.40 2.06
CA HIS A 56 35.15 -7.20 2.33
C HIS A 56 34.41 -6.14 3.16
N MET A 57 33.12 -6.34 3.45
CA MET A 57 32.30 -5.37 4.19
C MET A 57 32.32 -5.63 5.70
N ILE A 58 32.30 -6.90 6.12
CA ILE A 58 32.27 -7.33 7.52
C ILE A 58 33.10 -8.61 7.71
N GLU A 59 33.38 -8.98 8.96
CA GLU A 59 34.14 -10.17 9.31
C GLU A 59 33.29 -11.46 9.26
N ASN A 60 33.95 -12.60 9.05
CA ASN A 60 33.36 -13.96 9.13
C ASN A 60 32.14 -14.19 8.22
N VAL A 61 32.19 -13.67 6.99
CA VAL A 61 31.09 -13.80 6.02
C VAL A 61 31.00 -15.23 5.48
N VAL A 62 29.80 -15.81 5.57
CA VAL A 62 29.47 -17.14 5.02
C VAL A 62 28.40 -17.09 3.92
N GLY A 63 27.85 -15.90 3.64
CA GLY A 63 26.80 -15.71 2.65
C GLY A 63 26.15 -14.33 2.73
N VAL A 64 25.13 -14.12 1.89
CA VAL A 64 24.33 -12.89 1.84
C VAL A 64 22.86 -13.24 2.09
N MET A 65 22.23 -12.55 3.03
CA MET A 65 20.79 -12.67 3.31
C MET A 65 20.03 -11.56 2.57
N GLY A 66 19.08 -11.93 1.71
CA GLY A 66 18.21 -11.00 1.00
C GLY A 66 16.95 -10.65 1.80
N LEU A 67 16.50 -9.40 1.70
CA LEU A 67 15.20 -8.94 2.18
C LEU A 67 14.37 -8.39 1.01
N PRO A 68 13.02 -8.46 1.08
CA PRO A 68 12.15 -7.93 0.03
C PRO A 68 12.36 -6.42 -0.20
N LEU A 69 12.47 -6.02 -1.47
CA LEU A 69 12.48 -4.61 -1.89
C LEU A 69 11.13 -4.24 -2.51
N GLY A 70 10.40 -3.34 -1.83
CA GLY A 70 9.16 -2.74 -2.31
C GLY A 70 9.31 -1.25 -2.63
N LEU A 71 8.27 -0.67 -3.22
CA LEU A 71 8.21 0.76 -3.53
C LEU A 71 7.00 1.41 -2.87
N GLY A 72 7.25 2.41 -2.03
CA GLY A 72 6.28 3.38 -1.54
C GLY A 72 5.95 4.39 -2.64
N LEU A 73 4.71 4.33 -3.14
CA LEU A 73 4.24 5.19 -4.24
C LEU A 73 3.44 6.37 -3.72
N ASN A 74 3.14 7.31 -4.63
CA ASN A 74 2.29 8.49 -4.41
C ASN A 74 2.88 9.61 -3.53
N PHE A 75 4.10 9.47 -3.01
CA PHE A 75 4.71 10.52 -2.21
C PHE A 75 4.86 11.82 -3.01
N LEU A 76 4.41 12.90 -2.38
CA LEU A 76 4.58 14.29 -2.79
C LEU A 76 5.14 15.01 -1.57
N ILE A 77 6.41 15.41 -1.63
CA ILE A 77 7.15 16.01 -0.51
C ILE A 77 7.73 17.32 -0.99
N ASN A 78 7.39 18.44 -0.34
CA ASN A 78 7.77 19.79 -0.76
C ASN A 78 7.45 20.10 -2.24
N GLY A 79 6.31 19.60 -2.73
CA GLY A 79 5.90 19.75 -4.14
C GLY A 79 6.63 18.85 -5.14
N ARG A 80 7.58 18.01 -4.69
CA ARG A 80 8.31 17.04 -5.53
C ARG A 80 7.72 15.64 -5.39
N GLU A 81 7.50 14.98 -6.52
CA GLU A 81 7.10 13.57 -6.55
C GLU A 81 8.31 12.67 -6.24
N VAL A 82 8.14 11.71 -5.34
CA VAL A 82 9.21 10.79 -4.92
C VAL A 82 8.69 9.35 -4.96
N ILE A 83 9.48 8.42 -5.52
CA ILE A 83 9.28 6.98 -5.36
C ILE A 83 10.21 6.53 -4.24
N VAL A 84 9.64 5.98 -3.17
CA VAL A 84 10.39 5.64 -1.94
C VAL A 84 10.71 4.14 -1.94
N PRO A 85 11.98 3.72 -2.09
CA PRO A 85 12.36 2.32 -1.94
C PRO A 85 12.29 1.90 -0.46
N LEU A 86 11.75 0.72 -0.21
CA LEU A 86 11.50 0.18 1.14
C LEU A 86 12.00 -1.27 1.19
N VAL A 87 12.90 -1.57 2.12
CA VAL A 87 13.36 -2.94 2.39
C VAL A 87 12.81 -3.41 3.72
N THR A 88 11.88 -4.36 3.70
CA THR A 88 11.25 -4.89 4.91
C THR A 88 10.62 -6.25 4.66
N GLU A 89 10.63 -7.10 5.67
CA GLU A 89 9.96 -8.39 5.73
C GLU A 89 8.52 -8.29 6.26
N GLU A 90 8.19 -7.22 6.99
CA GLU A 90 6.88 -7.08 7.63
C GLU A 90 5.82 -6.72 6.57
N PRO A 91 4.76 -7.55 6.44
CA PRO A 91 3.70 -7.27 5.48
C PRO A 91 2.97 -5.95 5.82
N SER A 92 2.25 -5.42 4.84
CA SER A 92 1.38 -4.24 4.97
C SER A 92 2.09 -2.90 5.10
N ILE A 93 3.38 -2.83 5.48
CA ILE A 93 4.12 -1.56 5.57
C ILE A 93 4.10 -0.81 4.23
N VAL A 94 4.53 -1.43 3.15
CA VAL A 94 4.62 -0.80 1.81
C VAL A 94 3.24 -0.33 1.31
N ALA A 95 2.21 -1.14 1.56
CA ALA A 95 0.83 -0.83 1.16
C ALA A 95 0.25 0.33 2.00
N GLY A 96 0.46 0.29 3.32
CA GLY A 96 0.07 1.32 4.27
C GLY A 96 0.69 2.67 3.93
N LEU A 97 2.01 2.71 3.70
CA LEU A 97 2.74 3.89 3.24
C LEU A 97 2.18 4.45 1.94
N SER A 98 2.02 3.60 0.92
CA SER A 98 1.52 4.04 -0.39
C SER A 98 0.09 4.57 -0.31
N GLY A 99 -0.74 4.00 0.56
CA GLY A 99 -2.10 4.45 0.84
C GLY A 99 -2.13 5.78 1.60
N ALA A 100 -1.31 5.93 2.63
CA ALA A 100 -1.13 7.16 3.40
C ALA A 100 -0.66 8.32 2.50
N ALA A 101 0.38 8.08 1.70
CA ALA A 101 0.90 9.06 0.76
C ALA A 101 -0.13 9.47 -0.28
N ARG A 102 -0.96 8.52 -0.76
CA ARG A 102 -2.07 8.82 -1.68
C ARG A 102 -3.09 9.78 -1.06
N VAL A 103 -3.48 9.56 0.20
CA VAL A 103 -4.43 10.43 0.91
C VAL A 103 -3.82 11.81 1.14
N ALA A 104 -2.60 11.87 1.68
CA ALA A 104 -1.89 13.13 1.92
C ALA A 104 -1.73 13.97 0.64
N ARG A 105 -1.46 13.31 -0.49
CA ARG A 105 -1.30 13.96 -1.80
C ARG A 105 -2.55 14.72 -2.25
N LEU A 106 -3.76 14.28 -1.89
CA LEU A 106 -5.00 14.99 -2.23
C LEU A 106 -5.04 16.41 -1.63
N SER A 107 -4.23 16.65 -0.61
CA SER A 107 -4.15 17.88 0.16
C SER A 107 -2.81 18.63 -0.02
N GLY A 108 -2.04 18.30 -1.06
CA GLY A 108 -0.73 18.92 -1.33
C GLY A 108 0.49 18.13 -0.84
N GLY A 109 0.28 16.98 -0.18
CA GLY A 109 1.36 16.10 0.26
C GLY A 109 1.97 16.49 1.61
N PHE A 110 3.24 16.13 1.79
CA PHE A 110 3.99 16.42 3.01
C PHE A 110 4.88 17.65 2.81
N HIS A 111 5.03 18.44 3.86
CA HIS A 111 6.10 19.43 3.96
C HIS A 111 7.15 18.90 4.93
N ALA A 112 8.43 18.93 4.54
CA ALA A 112 9.50 18.40 5.38
C ALA A 112 10.79 19.21 5.23
N GLU A 113 11.48 19.45 6.33
CA GLU A 113 12.77 20.12 6.38
C GLU A 113 13.71 19.38 7.34
N ALA A 114 15.00 19.45 7.07
CA ALA A 114 16.04 18.92 7.95
C ALA A 114 17.02 20.05 8.31
N THR A 115 17.47 20.10 9.56
CA THR A 115 18.49 21.06 10.01
C THR A 115 19.86 20.76 9.37
N GLU A 116 20.87 21.54 9.73
CA GLU A 116 22.24 21.22 9.33
C GLU A 116 22.66 19.86 9.90
N PRO A 117 23.43 19.04 9.15
CA PRO A 117 23.80 17.68 9.55
C PRO A 117 24.97 17.68 10.54
N VAL A 118 24.78 18.36 11.67
CA VAL A 118 25.77 18.49 12.74
C VAL A 118 25.72 17.27 13.65
N LEU A 119 26.88 16.67 13.87
CA LEU A 119 27.10 15.59 14.83
C LEU A 119 27.88 16.08 16.06
N VAL A 120 27.70 15.36 17.16
CA VAL A 120 28.47 15.57 18.39
C VAL A 120 29.53 14.49 18.50
N GLY A 121 30.79 14.88 18.57
CA GLY A 121 31.90 14.04 19.04
C GLY A 121 32.16 14.29 20.52
N GLN A 122 32.36 13.25 21.32
CA GLN A 122 32.67 13.38 22.74
C GLN A 122 34.12 13.02 23.02
N VAL A 123 34.81 13.89 23.75
CA VAL A 123 36.14 13.66 24.31
C VAL A 123 36.02 13.74 25.83
N GLN A 124 36.15 12.60 26.50
CA GLN A 124 36.04 12.48 27.95
C GLN A 124 37.40 12.68 28.61
N VAL A 125 37.46 13.61 29.55
CA VAL A 125 38.65 13.92 30.36
C VAL A 125 38.40 13.54 31.82
N VAL A 126 39.35 12.81 32.40
CA VAL A 126 39.31 12.31 33.80
C VAL A 126 40.60 12.63 34.54
N GLY A 127 40.59 12.48 35.86
CA GLY A 127 41.76 12.76 36.71
C GLY A 127 42.07 14.25 36.80
N LEU A 128 41.03 15.07 36.92
CA LEU A 128 41.13 16.52 37.05
C LEU A 128 41.08 16.93 38.52
N ASP A 129 42.05 17.73 38.95
CA ASP A 129 42.04 18.34 40.29
C ASP A 129 40.96 19.43 40.40
N ASP A 130 40.81 20.25 39.35
CA ASP A 130 39.82 21.32 39.24
C ASP A 130 39.15 21.29 37.85
N PRO A 131 37.99 20.61 37.72
CA PRO A 131 37.27 20.48 36.46
C PRO A 131 36.76 21.81 35.91
N GLU A 132 36.35 22.75 36.77
CA GLU A 132 35.85 24.07 36.37
C GLU A 132 36.98 24.93 35.77
N ALA A 133 38.17 24.91 36.38
CA ALA A 133 39.33 25.58 35.81
C ALA A 133 39.76 24.92 34.48
N ALA A 134 39.73 23.58 34.40
CA ALA A 134 40.01 22.85 33.16
C ALA A 134 39.01 23.16 32.04
N GLN A 135 37.73 23.30 32.39
CA GLN A 135 36.67 23.74 31.49
C GLN A 135 36.97 25.13 30.92
N THR A 136 37.34 26.08 31.79
CA THR A 136 37.67 27.46 31.37
C THR A 136 38.85 27.48 30.40
N ARG A 137 39.91 26.71 30.69
CA ARG A 137 41.08 26.60 29.80
C ARG A 137 40.74 26.01 28.44
N LEU A 138 39.84 25.02 28.36
CA LEU A 138 39.37 24.49 27.08
C LEU A 138 38.59 25.50 26.27
N GLU A 139 37.78 26.31 26.95
CA GLU A 139 36.98 27.34 26.31
C GLU A 139 37.84 28.48 25.75
N GLU A 140 38.95 28.81 26.43
CA GLU A 140 40.00 29.71 25.93
C GLU A 140 40.76 29.11 24.74
N ALA A 141 40.97 27.80 24.72
CA ALA A 141 41.63 27.07 23.64
C ALA A 141 40.70 26.66 22.47
N ARG A 142 39.48 27.21 22.41
CA ARG A 142 38.45 26.86 21.40
C ARG A 142 38.98 26.86 19.98
N GLU A 143 39.61 27.96 19.56
CA GLU A 143 40.06 28.12 18.18
C GLU A 143 41.19 27.15 17.82
N ASP A 144 42.07 26.82 18.78
CA ASP A 144 43.14 25.85 18.58
C ASP A 144 42.58 24.43 18.43
N VAL A 145 41.60 24.06 19.25
CA VAL A 145 40.90 22.76 19.17
C VAL A 145 40.17 22.64 17.83
N LEU A 146 39.42 23.66 17.43
CA LEU A 146 38.69 23.67 16.15
C LEU A 146 39.65 23.65 14.95
N GLY A 147 40.74 24.42 15.02
CA GLY A 147 41.79 24.46 14.00
C GLY A 147 42.44 23.10 13.82
N LEU A 148 42.82 22.45 14.91
CA LEU A 148 43.41 21.11 14.89
C LEU A 148 42.43 20.06 14.33
N ALA A 149 41.18 20.04 14.81
CA ALA A 149 40.16 19.13 14.30
C ALA A 149 39.94 19.28 12.80
N ASN A 150 39.86 20.51 12.30
CA ASN A 150 39.64 20.80 10.88
C ASN A 150 40.84 20.46 9.99
N ASN A 151 42.07 20.59 10.51
CA ASN A 151 43.29 20.22 9.78
C ASN A 151 43.40 18.70 9.51
N LEU A 152 42.74 17.86 10.29
CA LEU A 152 42.70 16.41 10.08
C LEU A 152 41.83 16.03 8.88
N HIS A 153 40.85 16.87 8.51
CA HIS A 153 39.89 16.60 7.44
C HIS A 153 39.73 17.78 6.46
N PRO A 154 40.80 18.21 5.77
CA PRO A 154 40.79 19.42 4.93
C PRO A 154 39.80 19.32 3.75
N LYS A 155 39.56 18.10 3.23
CA LYS A 155 38.57 17.86 2.17
C LYS A 155 37.13 18.13 2.63
N MET A 156 36.82 17.89 3.90
CA MET A 156 35.49 18.18 4.44
C MET A 156 35.30 19.69 4.63
N VAL A 157 36.33 20.36 5.15
CA VAL A 157 36.36 21.83 5.29
C VAL A 157 36.22 22.50 3.93
N ALA A 158 36.91 22.01 2.90
CA ALA A 158 36.79 22.52 1.53
C ALA A 158 35.38 22.38 0.93
N ARG A 159 34.56 21.44 1.42
CA ARG A 159 33.14 21.28 1.07
C ARG A 159 32.22 22.08 2.00
N GLY A 160 32.79 22.98 2.79
CA GLY A 160 32.12 23.82 3.77
C GLY A 160 31.73 23.12 5.07
N GLY A 161 32.06 21.84 5.27
CA GLY A 161 31.77 21.11 6.51
C GLY A 161 32.79 21.39 7.62
N GLY A 162 33.05 20.39 8.45
CA GLY A 162 34.10 20.42 9.47
C GLY A 162 33.59 20.74 10.87
N ALA A 163 34.50 20.78 11.83
CA ALA A 163 34.23 21.21 13.20
C ALA A 163 33.80 22.69 13.20
N LYS A 164 32.63 22.96 13.78
CA LYS A 164 31.98 24.27 13.82
C LYS A 164 32.09 24.93 15.18
N ASP A 165 32.05 24.14 16.24
CA ASP A 165 32.03 24.67 17.60
C ASP A 165 32.43 23.58 18.61
N ILE A 166 32.68 24.00 19.85
CA ILE A 166 32.83 23.11 21.01
C ILE A 166 31.87 23.50 22.13
N GLN A 167 31.48 22.50 22.93
CA GLN A 167 30.75 22.70 24.18
C GLN A 167 31.39 21.84 25.26
N THR A 168 31.45 22.31 26.49
CA THR A 168 32.08 21.57 27.59
C THR A 168 31.11 21.35 28.74
N PHE A 169 31.17 20.16 29.36
CA PHE A 169 30.26 19.75 30.42
C PHE A 169 31.03 19.11 31.57
N VAL A 170 30.87 19.64 32.78
CA VAL A 170 31.37 18.99 34.00
C VAL A 170 30.28 18.08 34.57
N HIS A 171 30.52 16.78 34.55
CA HIS A 171 29.63 15.77 35.12
C HIS A 171 30.13 15.31 36.48
N ARG A 172 29.25 15.41 37.49
CA ARG A 172 29.48 14.89 38.84
C ARG A 172 28.64 13.65 39.03
N LEU A 173 29.26 12.55 39.44
CA LEU A 173 28.56 11.28 39.64
C LEU A 173 27.91 11.24 41.04
N PRO A 174 26.70 10.65 41.19
CA PRO A 174 26.00 10.58 42.47
C PRO A 174 26.69 9.73 43.54
N ASP A 175 27.57 8.81 43.13
CA ASP A 175 28.24 7.83 44.00
C ASP A 175 29.57 8.35 44.58
N GLY A 176 29.83 9.65 44.51
CA GLY A 176 31.03 10.28 45.06
C GLY A 176 32.31 10.01 44.27
N LYS A 177 32.22 9.39 43.08
CA LYS A 177 33.36 9.24 42.17
C LYS A 177 33.86 10.60 41.67
N PRO A 178 35.15 10.70 41.28
CA PRO A 178 35.72 11.93 40.74
C PRO A 178 34.89 12.49 39.57
N PRO A 179 34.75 13.82 39.47
CA PRO A 179 34.07 14.46 38.36
C PRO A 179 34.80 14.22 37.04
N MET A 180 34.04 14.35 35.94
CA MET A 180 34.54 14.20 34.58
C MET A 180 34.24 15.47 33.80
N LEU A 181 35.16 15.88 32.93
CA LEU A 181 34.91 16.94 31.95
C LEU A 181 34.70 16.29 30.59
N VAL A 182 33.61 16.59 29.92
CA VAL A 182 33.29 16.08 28.60
C VAL A 182 33.24 17.24 27.62
N LEU A 183 34.15 17.20 26.64
CA LEU A 183 34.15 18.12 25.50
C LEU A 183 33.29 17.52 24.39
N HIS A 184 32.30 18.27 23.94
CA HIS A 184 31.53 18.03 22.74
C HIS A 184 32.13 18.83 21.58
N LEU A 185 32.57 18.14 20.53
CA LEU A 185 32.97 18.73 19.26
C LEU A 185 31.77 18.69 18.30
N LEU A 186 31.29 19.85 17.86
CA LEU A 186 30.17 19.94 16.92
C LEU A 186 30.69 19.93 15.49
N VAL A 187 30.36 18.91 14.69
CA VAL A 187 30.94 18.69 13.37
C VAL A 187 29.85 18.61 12.30
N ASP A 188 29.89 19.50 11.32
CA ASP A 188 29.06 19.40 10.10
C ASP A 188 29.70 18.39 9.14
N THR A 189 29.07 17.21 9.01
CA THR A 189 29.60 16.13 8.17
C THR A 189 29.04 16.12 6.75
N ARG A 190 28.27 17.16 6.37
CA ARG A 190 27.63 17.29 5.05
C ARG A 190 26.86 16.00 4.71
N ASP A 191 27.12 15.44 3.52
CA ASP A 191 26.44 14.25 3.01
C ASP A 191 26.94 12.92 3.59
N ALA A 192 28.01 12.92 4.39
CA ALA A 192 28.52 11.71 5.02
C ALA A 192 27.74 11.41 6.30
N MET A 193 27.52 10.13 6.61
CA MET A 193 26.94 9.73 7.90
C MET A 193 27.77 10.28 9.07
N GLY A 194 29.10 10.23 8.97
CA GLY A 194 29.99 11.08 9.76
C GLY A 194 30.76 10.40 10.90
N ALA A 195 30.42 9.16 11.29
CA ALA A 195 31.02 8.48 12.44
C ALA A 195 32.57 8.47 12.41
N ASN A 196 33.17 7.95 11.33
CA ASN A 196 34.64 7.88 11.21
C ASN A 196 35.31 9.25 11.19
N VAL A 197 34.64 10.27 10.65
CA VAL A 197 35.19 11.63 10.61
C VAL A 197 35.19 12.24 12.00
N VAL A 198 34.07 12.14 12.72
CA VAL A 198 33.93 12.67 14.07
C VAL A 198 34.88 11.97 15.03
N ASN A 199 34.97 10.63 14.96
CA ASN A 199 35.91 9.86 15.78
C ASN A 199 37.36 10.26 15.49
N GLY A 200 37.75 10.37 14.21
CA GLY A 200 39.10 10.82 13.83
C GLY A 200 39.42 12.23 14.33
N MET A 201 38.46 13.14 14.32
CA MET A 201 38.62 14.47 14.92
C MET A 201 38.78 14.39 16.44
N CYS A 202 37.94 13.63 17.15
CA CYS A 202 38.05 13.42 18.59
C CYS A 202 39.39 12.79 18.99
N GLU A 203 39.88 11.83 18.21
CA GLU A 203 41.19 11.21 18.40
C GLU A 203 42.33 12.21 18.20
N GLY A 204 42.29 13.00 17.13
CA GLY A 204 43.36 13.93 16.82
C GLY A 204 43.43 15.14 17.76
N VAL A 205 42.32 15.59 18.37
CA VAL A 205 42.35 16.67 19.37
C VAL A 205 42.74 16.21 20.78
N ALA A 206 42.79 14.89 21.03
CA ALA A 206 42.95 14.34 22.37
C ALA A 206 44.21 14.84 23.11
N ALA A 207 45.37 14.82 22.45
CA ALA A 207 46.62 15.26 23.06
C ALA A 207 46.62 16.76 23.42
N LEU A 208 45.99 17.59 22.59
CA LEU A 208 45.81 19.02 22.89
C LEU A 208 44.89 19.20 24.11
N VAL A 209 43.78 18.46 24.15
CA VAL A 209 42.82 18.49 25.27
C VAL A 209 43.51 18.06 26.58
N GLU A 210 44.32 17.01 26.59
CA GLU A 210 45.12 16.60 27.76
C GLU A 210 46.08 17.71 28.20
N SER A 211 46.83 18.31 27.26
CA SER A 211 47.77 19.40 27.55
C SER A 211 47.10 20.64 28.13
N VAL A 212 45.90 21.00 27.66
CA VAL A 212 45.17 22.18 28.11
C VAL A 212 44.51 21.94 29.46
N THR A 213 43.95 20.75 29.66
CA THR A 213 43.20 20.44 30.87
C THR A 213 44.07 19.98 32.03
N GLY A 214 45.21 19.34 31.76
CA GLY A 214 46.03 18.63 32.76
C GLY A 214 45.46 17.26 33.17
N GLY A 215 44.36 16.82 32.55
CA GLY A 215 43.75 15.51 32.79
C GLY A 215 44.12 14.48 31.72
N ASN A 216 43.54 13.29 31.84
CA ASN A 216 43.73 12.18 30.89
C ASN A 216 42.48 11.98 30.03
N VAL A 217 42.66 11.83 28.71
CA VAL A 217 41.55 11.58 27.78
C VAL A 217 41.30 10.08 27.63
N PHE A 218 40.04 9.67 27.80
CA PHE A 218 39.63 8.27 27.72
C PHE A 218 38.76 7.98 26.49
N LEU A 219 37.46 8.33 26.53
CA LEU A 219 36.56 8.16 25.38
C LEU A 219 36.77 9.26 24.34
N ARG A 220 36.79 8.87 23.06
CA ARG A 220 36.92 9.71 21.87
C ARG A 220 35.97 9.17 20.81
N ILE A 221 34.68 9.47 20.95
CA ILE A 221 33.64 8.75 20.21
C ILE A 221 32.48 9.68 19.88
N LEU A 222 31.84 9.48 18.72
CA LEU A 222 30.59 10.18 18.43
C LEU A 222 29.49 9.85 19.44
N SER A 223 28.56 10.79 19.61
CA SER A 223 27.26 10.53 20.22
C SER A 223 26.24 10.15 19.15
N ASN A 224 25.50 9.05 19.37
CA ASN A 224 24.35 8.69 18.55
C ASN A 224 23.08 9.47 18.91
N LEU A 225 23.06 10.21 20.02
CA LEU A 225 22.01 11.20 20.24
C LEU A 225 22.26 12.40 19.29
N THR A 226 21.77 12.27 18.06
CA THR A 226 22.00 13.22 16.97
C THR A 226 21.00 14.39 17.00
N ASP A 227 20.76 14.94 18.18
CA ASP A 227 19.76 15.98 18.45
C ASP A 227 20.02 17.35 17.79
N ARG A 228 21.16 17.51 17.12
CA ARG A 228 21.48 18.69 16.29
C ARG A 228 21.10 18.50 14.81
N ALA A 229 20.88 17.26 14.38
CA ALA A 229 20.45 16.88 13.04
C ALA A 229 18.99 16.41 13.07
N LEU A 230 18.06 17.36 13.19
CA LEU A 230 16.63 17.09 13.32
C LEU A 230 15.95 17.15 11.96
N VAL A 231 14.98 16.26 11.75
CA VAL A 231 13.97 16.39 10.69
C VAL A 231 12.65 16.83 11.29
N LYS A 232 11.96 17.75 10.60
CA LYS A 232 10.58 18.13 10.85
C LYS A 232 9.76 17.78 9.63
N ALA A 233 8.63 17.09 9.81
CA ALA A 233 7.67 16.89 8.74
C ALA A 233 6.24 17.15 9.22
N ILE A 234 5.42 17.68 8.32
CA ILE A 234 4.04 18.11 8.57
C ILE A 234 3.15 17.62 7.42
N VAL A 235 1.94 17.20 7.77
CA VAL A 235 0.86 16.91 6.81
C VAL A 235 -0.45 17.51 7.31
N LYS A 236 -1.23 18.11 6.41
CA LYS A 236 -2.59 18.60 6.70
C LYS A 236 -3.59 17.88 5.79
N ILE A 237 -4.57 17.21 6.38
CA ILE A 237 -5.55 16.39 5.65
C ILE A 237 -6.96 16.85 6.03
N PRO A 238 -7.73 17.46 5.10
CA PRO A 238 -9.13 17.77 5.31
C PRO A 238 -9.94 16.52 5.64
N THR A 239 -10.94 16.65 6.51
CA THR A 239 -11.88 15.57 6.87
C THR A 239 -12.54 14.94 5.64
N SER A 240 -12.83 15.74 4.61
CA SER A 240 -13.35 15.25 3.31
C SER A 240 -12.49 14.17 2.65
N ASN A 241 -11.18 14.17 2.91
CA ASN A 241 -10.20 13.21 2.37
C ASN A 241 -9.96 12.02 3.32
N LEU A 242 -10.54 12.04 4.53
CA LEU A 242 -10.42 10.99 5.54
C LEU A 242 -11.59 10.00 5.53
N LEU A 243 -12.63 10.25 4.72
CA LEU A 243 -13.82 9.39 4.64
C LEU A 243 -13.46 7.92 4.35
N VAL A 244 -13.98 7.02 5.18
CA VAL A 244 -13.83 5.57 5.00
C VAL A 244 -15.21 4.92 5.11
N GLN A 245 -15.42 3.77 4.45
CA GLN A 245 -16.68 3.05 4.58
C GLN A 245 -17.02 2.80 6.05
N GLY A 246 -18.16 3.32 6.51
CA GLY A 246 -18.64 3.19 7.89
C GLY A 246 -18.13 4.25 8.87
N TYR A 247 -17.27 5.19 8.46
CA TYR A 247 -16.74 6.25 9.32
C TYR A 247 -16.68 7.59 8.58
N SER A 248 -17.23 8.64 9.17
CA SER A 248 -17.07 10.03 8.71
C SER A 248 -15.61 10.48 8.82
N GLY A 249 -15.26 11.55 8.09
CA GLY A 249 -13.89 12.09 8.14
C GLY A 249 -13.52 12.63 9.51
N GLU A 250 -14.49 13.19 10.21
CA GLU A 250 -14.43 13.72 11.56
C GLU A 250 -14.19 12.61 12.57
N GLU A 251 -14.95 11.49 12.49
CA GLU A 251 -14.74 10.33 13.36
C GLU A 251 -13.33 9.75 13.19
N VAL A 252 -12.84 9.66 11.95
CA VAL A 252 -11.47 9.20 11.67
C VAL A 252 -10.43 10.15 12.24
N ARG A 253 -10.61 11.47 12.04
CA ARG A 253 -9.73 12.51 12.61
C ARG A 253 -9.67 12.39 14.13
N ASP A 254 -10.82 12.41 14.78
CA ASP A 254 -10.93 12.45 16.24
C ASP A 254 -10.40 11.15 16.86
N GLY A 255 -10.63 10.01 16.22
CA GLY A 255 -10.05 8.73 16.63
C GLY A 255 -8.51 8.71 16.52
N ILE A 256 -7.93 9.32 15.47
CA ILE A 256 -6.47 9.45 15.33
C ILE A 256 -5.89 10.37 16.40
N VAL A 257 -6.54 11.50 16.68
CA VAL A 257 -6.13 12.44 17.73
C VAL A 257 -6.12 11.74 19.09
N LEU A 258 -7.21 11.04 19.46
CA LEU A 258 -7.29 10.29 20.71
C LEU A 258 -6.22 9.20 20.83
N ALA A 259 -5.93 8.48 19.74
CA ALA A 259 -4.87 7.48 19.73
C ALA A 259 -3.47 8.10 19.88
N SER A 260 -3.26 9.32 19.35
CA SER A 260 -2.04 10.10 19.55
C SER A 260 -1.92 10.61 20.98
N ASP A 261 -3.02 11.06 21.59
CA ASP A 261 -3.05 11.52 22.99
C ASP A 261 -2.69 10.39 23.96
N LEU A 262 -3.21 9.18 23.73
CA LEU A 262 -2.83 8.00 24.51
C LEU A 262 -1.32 7.73 24.40
N ALA A 263 -0.74 7.83 23.19
CA ALA A 263 0.69 7.66 22.98
C ALA A 263 1.55 8.74 23.65
N ARG A 264 0.99 9.94 23.88
CA ARG A 264 1.70 11.02 24.55
C ARG A 264 1.85 10.76 26.06
N VAL A 265 0.84 10.16 26.68
CA VAL A 265 0.76 10.01 28.16
C VAL A 265 1.09 8.61 28.67
N ASP A 266 0.98 7.57 27.86
CA ASP A 266 1.28 6.19 28.24
C ASP A 266 2.51 5.66 27.49
N ARG A 267 3.59 5.36 28.23
CA ARG A 267 4.85 4.81 27.69
C ARG A 267 4.67 3.49 26.95
N TYR A 268 3.71 2.65 27.34
CA TYR A 268 3.46 1.38 26.64
C TYR A 268 2.93 1.66 25.25
N ARG A 269 1.96 2.58 25.13
CA ARG A 269 1.46 3.01 23.83
C ARG A 269 2.50 3.79 23.03
N ALA A 270 3.24 4.70 23.65
CA ALA A 270 4.31 5.47 23.03
C ALA A 270 5.34 4.56 22.34
N THR A 271 5.69 3.45 22.99
CA THR A 271 6.65 2.48 22.45
C THR A 271 6.14 1.87 21.15
N THR A 272 4.89 1.39 21.13
CA THR A 272 4.27 0.84 19.91
C THR A 272 4.05 1.90 18.84
N HIS A 273 3.70 3.12 19.25
CA HIS A 273 3.48 4.26 18.36
C HIS A 273 4.77 4.64 17.60
N ASN A 274 5.88 4.73 18.33
CA ASN A 274 7.19 5.03 17.76
C ASN A 274 7.73 3.84 16.95
N LYS A 275 7.54 2.58 17.38
CA LYS A 275 7.82 1.39 16.53
C LYS A 275 7.12 1.50 15.17
N GLY A 276 5.86 1.95 15.17
CA GLY A 276 5.10 2.21 13.95
C GLY A 276 5.77 3.25 13.03
N ILE A 277 6.35 4.33 13.57
CA ILE A 277 7.14 5.29 12.78
C ILE A 277 8.38 4.59 12.18
N MET A 278 9.10 3.84 13.02
CA MET A 278 10.37 3.22 12.65
C MET A 278 10.22 2.12 11.59
N ASN A 279 9.07 1.42 11.55
CA ASN A 279 8.72 0.51 10.45
C ASN A 279 8.91 1.14 9.06
N GLY A 280 8.58 2.42 8.89
CA GLY A 280 8.78 3.14 7.63
C GLY A 280 10.21 3.67 7.49
N VAL A 281 10.73 4.28 8.56
CA VAL A 281 12.06 4.90 8.57
C VAL A 281 13.16 3.87 8.30
N ASP A 282 13.16 2.75 9.03
CA ASP A 282 14.17 1.70 8.91
C ASP A 282 14.13 1.03 7.55
N ALA A 283 12.93 0.85 6.99
CA ALA A 283 12.78 0.30 5.64
C ALA A 283 13.48 1.17 4.60
N VAL A 284 13.44 2.50 4.74
CA VAL A 284 14.19 3.43 3.88
C VAL A 284 15.68 3.44 4.25
N ALA A 285 16.03 3.39 5.55
CA ALA A 285 17.41 3.36 5.99
C ALA A 285 18.17 2.17 5.37
N ILE A 286 17.59 0.96 5.46
CA ILE A 286 18.14 -0.26 4.88
C ILE A 286 18.19 -0.14 3.36
N ALA A 287 17.11 0.31 2.71
CA ALA A 287 17.05 0.47 1.26
C ALA A 287 18.13 1.44 0.72
N THR A 288 18.54 2.40 1.54
CA THR A 288 19.51 3.43 1.18
C THR A 288 20.90 3.17 1.73
N GLY A 289 21.13 2.06 2.43
CA GLY A 289 22.42 1.64 2.98
C GLY A 289 22.86 2.41 4.23
N ASN A 290 21.93 3.06 4.92
CA ASN A 290 22.16 3.79 6.17
C ASN A 290 22.11 2.87 7.39
N ASP A 291 22.79 3.28 8.46
CA ASP A 291 22.77 2.57 9.74
C ASP A 291 21.46 2.84 10.49
N PHE A 292 20.51 1.91 10.39
CA PHE A 292 19.24 2.02 11.08
C PHE A 292 19.37 1.98 12.61
N ARG A 293 20.42 1.35 13.18
CA ARG A 293 20.61 1.28 14.64
C ARG A 293 20.96 2.65 15.22
N ALA A 294 21.78 3.42 14.49
CA ALA A 294 22.10 4.79 14.89
C ALA A 294 20.86 5.68 14.87
N ILE A 295 19.99 5.53 13.87
CA ILE A 295 18.73 6.28 13.76
C ILE A 295 17.76 5.88 14.88
N GLU A 296 17.56 4.58 15.10
CA GLU A 296 16.71 4.04 16.18
C GLU A 296 17.15 4.52 17.56
N ALA A 297 18.44 4.41 17.88
CA ALA A 297 18.99 4.87 19.16
C ALA A 297 18.74 6.37 19.38
N ALA A 298 18.95 7.19 18.34
CA ALA A 298 18.72 8.62 18.41
C ALA A 298 17.23 8.96 18.61
N ALA A 299 16.36 8.33 17.81
CA ALA A 299 14.92 8.52 17.83
C ALA A 299 14.34 8.20 19.21
N HIS A 300 14.66 7.01 19.73
CA HIS A 300 14.15 6.56 21.02
C HIS A 300 14.73 7.31 22.22
N ALA A 301 15.99 7.74 22.16
CA ALA A 301 16.55 8.62 23.18
C ALA A 301 15.87 10.01 23.15
N TYR A 302 15.64 10.57 21.97
CA TYR A 302 14.96 11.86 21.81
C TYR A 302 13.48 11.83 22.24
N ALA A 303 12.82 10.67 22.10
CA ALA A 303 11.47 10.44 22.61
C ALA A 303 11.38 10.54 24.15
N ALA A 304 12.51 10.44 24.87
CA ALA A 304 12.60 10.54 26.32
C ALA A 304 13.33 11.82 26.81
N ARG A 305 13.58 12.80 25.93
CA ARG A 305 14.37 14.01 26.23
C ARG A 305 13.83 14.84 27.40
N ASP A 306 12.51 14.80 27.63
CA ASP A 306 11.83 15.54 28.70
C ASP A 306 11.69 14.71 30.00
N GLY A 307 12.46 13.63 30.13
CA GLY A 307 12.51 12.77 31.32
C GLY A 307 11.49 11.62 31.34
N THR A 308 10.45 11.66 30.49
CA THR A 308 9.51 10.55 30.27
C THR A 308 9.44 10.20 28.80
N TYR A 309 9.47 8.90 28.49
CA TYR A 309 9.36 8.41 27.12
C TYR A 309 7.94 8.67 26.55
N SER A 310 7.87 9.40 25.44
CA SER A 310 6.62 9.86 24.80
C SER A 310 6.62 9.65 23.27
N SER A 311 5.58 10.11 22.57
CA SER A 311 5.46 9.98 21.11
C SER A 311 6.39 10.95 20.36
N LEU A 312 6.98 10.49 19.25
CA LEU A 312 7.78 11.33 18.34
C LEU A 312 6.93 12.19 17.40
N SER A 313 5.66 11.83 17.22
CA SER A 313 4.69 12.58 16.44
C SER A 313 3.53 13.09 17.29
N SER A 314 2.86 14.12 16.80
CA SER A 314 1.61 14.67 17.32
C SER A 314 0.57 14.75 16.21
N TRP A 315 -0.69 14.53 16.58
CA TRP A 315 -1.85 14.65 15.70
C TRP A 315 -2.90 15.50 16.37
N GLU A 316 -3.34 16.55 15.68
CA GLU A 316 -4.25 17.55 16.22
C GLU A 316 -5.37 17.84 15.21
N ALA A 317 -6.51 18.29 15.72
CA ALA A 317 -7.57 18.85 14.90
C ALA A 317 -7.34 20.37 14.79
N GLU A 318 -7.13 20.87 13.58
CA GLU A 318 -7.07 22.31 13.29
C GLU A 318 -8.07 22.64 12.19
N ASP A 319 -9.04 23.49 12.51
CA ASP A 319 -10.21 23.76 11.66
C ASP A 319 -10.91 22.44 11.26
N ASP A 320 -11.14 22.25 9.96
CA ASP A 320 -11.72 21.04 9.36
C ASP A 320 -10.63 20.07 8.84
N CYS A 321 -9.48 20.02 9.50
CA CYS A 321 -8.34 19.20 9.10
C CYS A 321 -7.74 18.41 10.26
N LEU A 322 -7.22 17.23 9.93
CA LEU A 322 -6.24 16.50 10.72
C LEU A 322 -4.85 17.03 10.38
N VAL A 323 -4.09 17.48 11.38
CA VAL A 323 -2.71 17.94 11.22
C VAL A 323 -1.77 17.01 11.97
N GLY A 324 -0.85 16.40 11.23
CA GLY A 324 0.19 15.54 11.77
C GLY A 324 1.54 16.22 11.73
N ARG A 325 2.31 16.12 12.81
CA ARG A 325 3.67 16.65 12.91
C ARG A 325 4.61 15.58 13.46
N ILE A 326 5.84 15.54 12.97
CA ILE A 326 6.92 14.72 13.54
C ILE A 326 8.18 15.58 13.66
N GLU A 327 8.89 15.41 14.77
CA GLU A 327 10.23 15.95 14.96
C GLU A 327 11.10 14.88 15.60
N MET A 328 12.20 14.52 14.94
CA MET A 328 13.12 13.50 15.45
C MET A 328 14.54 13.68 14.89
N PRO A 329 15.57 13.17 15.58
CA PRO A 329 16.91 13.06 15.02
C PRO A 329 16.91 12.18 13.76
N MET A 330 17.60 12.64 12.72
CA MET A 330 17.68 11.97 11.42
C MET A 330 19.02 12.25 10.75
N LYS A 331 20.12 11.80 11.36
CA LYS A 331 21.42 11.82 10.69
C LYS A 331 21.55 10.63 9.75
N VAL A 332 21.56 10.93 8.45
CA VAL A 332 21.80 9.96 7.38
C VAL A 332 22.94 10.43 6.47
N GLY A 333 23.40 9.54 5.59
CA GLY A 333 24.40 9.82 4.57
C GLY A 333 23.95 9.37 3.19
N THR A 334 24.48 10.06 2.17
CA THR A 334 24.35 9.71 0.74
C THR A 334 25.73 9.41 0.13
N VAL A 335 26.80 9.64 0.89
CA VAL A 335 28.18 9.25 0.56
C VAL A 335 28.83 8.50 1.72
N GLY A 336 29.70 7.53 1.41
CA GLY A 336 30.40 6.72 2.41
C GLY A 336 30.60 5.27 1.97
N GLY A 337 31.57 4.58 2.59
CA GLY A 337 32.06 3.27 2.13
C GLY A 337 30.96 2.23 1.89
N SER A 338 30.11 1.95 2.87
CA SER A 338 29.05 0.94 2.74
C SER A 338 27.97 1.31 1.71
N LEU A 339 27.71 2.60 1.50
CA LEU A 339 26.70 3.11 0.56
C LEU A 339 27.10 2.88 -0.91
N GLU A 340 28.41 2.87 -1.20
CA GLU A 340 28.92 2.69 -2.56
C GLU A 340 29.11 1.23 -2.96
N VAL A 341 29.14 0.31 -2.00
CA VAL A 341 29.51 -1.09 -2.23
C VAL A 341 28.31 -1.94 -2.67
N ASN A 342 27.11 -1.67 -2.15
CA ASN A 342 25.90 -2.42 -2.53
C ASN A 342 25.25 -1.84 -3.81
N PRO A 343 25.16 -2.58 -4.93
CA PRO A 343 24.60 -2.06 -6.17
C PRO A 343 23.12 -1.67 -6.07
N THR A 344 22.35 -2.35 -5.22
CA THR A 344 20.92 -2.04 -4.99
C THR A 344 20.75 -0.65 -4.38
N VAL A 345 21.62 -0.25 -3.47
CA VAL A 345 21.58 1.08 -2.83
C VAL A 345 21.70 2.18 -3.87
N LYS A 346 22.59 2.04 -4.86
CA LYS A 346 22.75 3.02 -5.95
C LYS A 346 21.48 3.16 -6.81
N ILE A 347 20.83 2.04 -7.12
CA ILE A 347 19.55 2.05 -7.86
C ILE A 347 18.47 2.76 -7.03
N ASN A 348 18.41 2.49 -5.73
CA ASN A 348 17.44 3.07 -4.81
C ASN A 348 17.62 4.59 -4.65
N HIS A 349 18.86 5.09 -4.57
CA HIS A 349 19.12 6.54 -4.61
C HIS A 349 18.65 7.18 -5.93
N ARG A 350 18.84 6.51 -7.08
CA ARG A 350 18.32 7.01 -8.36
C ARG A 350 16.79 6.99 -8.43
N LEU A 351 16.13 5.97 -7.87
CA LEU A 351 14.66 5.91 -7.77
C LEU A 351 14.07 7.12 -7.03
N MET A 352 14.75 7.59 -5.99
CA MET A 352 14.37 8.79 -5.24
C MET A 352 14.78 10.10 -5.93
N GLY A 353 15.55 10.03 -7.02
CA GLY A 353 16.09 11.18 -7.75
C GLY A 353 17.32 11.81 -7.08
N LEU A 354 18.23 10.97 -6.56
CA LEU A 354 19.55 11.33 -6.03
C LEU A 354 19.50 12.46 -4.96
N PRO A 355 18.77 12.27 -3.85
CA PRO A 355 18.72 13.27 -2.79
C PRO A 355 20.09 13.48 -2.15
N ASN A 356 20.37 14.69 -1.68
CA ASN A 356 21.44 14.92 -0.69
C ASN A 356 21.01 14.44 0.71
N ALA A 357 21.91 14.46 1.70
CA ALA A 357 21.60 13.90 3.02
C ALA A 357 20.44 14.60 3.75
N ARG A 358 20.28 15.92 3.57
CA ARG A 358 19.17 16.68 4.18
C ARG A 358 17.84 16.36 3.48
N GLU A 359 17.87 16.24 2.16
CA GLU A 359 16.70 15.80 1.39
C GLU A 359 16.29 14.37 1.73
N LEU A 360 17.25 13.46 1.90
CA LEU A 360 16.99 12.09 2.33
C LEU A 360 16.40 12.05 3.75
N ALA A 361 16.95 12.84 4.68
CA ALA A 361 16.40 12.98 6.03
C ALA A 361 14.94 13.48 5.99
N ALA A 362 14.66 14.50 5.18
CA ALA A 362 13.30 15.02 4.98
C ALA A 362 12.34 13.97 4.39
N ILE A 363 12.80 13.16 3.43
CA ILE A 363 12.04 12.03 2.89
C ILE A 363 11.72 11.02 3.99
N MET A 364 12.72 10.63 4.80
CA MET A 364 12.55 9.67 5.90
C MET A 364 11.61 10.19 6.99
N GLY A 365 11.67 11.48 7.33
CA GLY A 365 10.71 12.11 8.26
C GLY A 365 9.26 12.06 7.73
N ALA A 366 9.06 12.37 6.44
CA ALA A 366 7.75 12.26 5.81
C ALA A 366 7.24 10.80 5.75
N VAL A 367 8.12 9.84 5.49
CA VAL A 367 7.80 8.40 5.51
C VAL A 367 7.41 7.95 6.92
N GLY A 368 8.17 8.36 7.94
CA GLY A 368 7.85 8.06 9.35
C GLY A 368 6.47 8.59 9.75
N LEU A 369 6.15 9.84 9.39
CA LEU A 369 4.84 10.44 9.63
C LEU A 369 3.72 9.73 8.85
N ALA A 370 3.97 9.37 7.58
CA ALA A 370 3.02 8.62 6.77
C ALA A 370 2.72 7.23 7.35
N GLN A 371 3.74 6.54 7.87
CA GLN A 371 3.56 5.22 8.46
C GLN A 371 2.79 5.30 9.77
N ASN A 372 3.06 6.33 10.57
CA ASN A 372 2.31 6.59 11.80
C ASN A 372 0.83 6.88 11.50
N TYR A 373 0.54 7.72 10.50
CA TYR A 373 -0.83 7.93 10.02
C TYR A 373 -1.51 6.63 9.61
N ALA A 374 -0.84 5.79 8.81
CA ALA A 374 -1.40 4.52 8.35
C ALA A 374 -1.78 3.61 9.52
N ALA A 375 -0.91 3.52 10.53
CA ALA A 375 -1.14 2.71 11.72
C ALA A 375 -2.30 3.27 12.59
N LEU A 376 -2.31 4.58 12.85
CA LEU A 376 -3.36 5.22 13.66
C LEU A 376 -4.73 5.15 12.97
N ARG A 377 -4.80 5.40 11.67
CA ARG A 377 -6.03 5.27 10.89
C ARG A 377 -6.60 3.86 10.95
N ALA A 378 -5.75 2.84 10.86
CA ALA A 378 -6.18 1.45 10.98
C ALA A 378 -6.72 1.13 12.38
N LEU A 379 -6.16 1.72 13.44
CA LEU A 379 -6.63 1.54 14.82
C LEU A 379 -7.92 2.33 15.11
N ALA A 380 -8.10 3.50 14.51
CA ALA A 380 -9.27 4.37 14.69
C ALA A 380 -10.52 3.90 13.93
N THR A 381 -10.37 2.98 12.96
CA THR A 381 -11.47 2.49 12.12
C THR A 381 -11.75 1.01 12.40
N ALA A 382 -11.59 0.12 11.41
CA ALA A 382 -11.96 -1.29 11.49
C ALA A 382 -10.92 -2.21 12.17
N GLY A 383 -9.88 -1.63 12.79
CA GLY A 383 -8.78 -2.37 13.40
C GLY A 383 -7.78 -2.93 12.37
N ILE A 384 -6.54 -3.16 12.83
CA ILE A 384 -5.43 -3.63 11.97
C ILE A 384 -5.70 -5.01 11.36
N GLN A 385 -6.44 -5.88 12.07
CA GLN A 385 -6.61 -7.30 11.71
C GLN A 385 -7.24 -7.50 10.34
N GLN A 386 -8.31 -6.77 9.99
CA GLN A 386 -9.03 -6.99 8.72
C GLN A 386 -8.17 -6.72 7.48
N ASN A 387 -7.31 -5.68 7.50
CA ASN A 387 -6.42 -5.37 6.38
C ASN A 387 -5.14 -6.23 6.37
N HIS A 388 -4.72 -6.77 7.52
CA HIS A 388 -3.54 -7.63 7.64
C HIS A 388 -3.77 -9.07 7.17
N MET A 389 -5.03 -9.54 7.17
CA MET A 389 -5.34 -10.94 6.88
C MET A 389 -4.88 -11.39 5.48
N THR A 390 -5.11 -10.58 4.44
CA THR A 390 -4.70 -10.94 3.08
C THR A 390 -3.18 -11.07 2.96
N LEU A 391 -2.43 -10.16 3.57
CA LEU A 391 -0.97 -10.17 3.50
C LEU A 391 -0.35 -11.22 4.42
N HIS A 392 -0.96 -11.47 5.58
CA HIS A 392 -0.59 -12.58 6.46
C HIS A 392 -0.82 -13.93 5.78
N ALA A 393 -1.94 -14.10 5.06
CA ALA A 393 -2.22 -15.29 4.25
C ALA A 393 -1.15 -15.52 3.17
N ARG A 394 -0.71 -14.45 2.49
CA ARG A 394 0.42 -14.51 1.53
C ARG A 394 1.73 -14.96 2.19
N SER A 395 2.06 -14.41 3.36
CA SER A 395 3.25 -14.83 4.11
C SER A 395 3.18 -16.30 4.49
N VAL A 396 2.04 -16.76 4.99
CA VAL A 396 1.83 -18.15 5.39
C VAL A 396 1.89 -19.11 4.20
N ALA A 397 1.32 -18.74 3.05
CA ALA A 397 1.43 -19.52 1.81
C ALA A 397 2.89 -19.63 1.34
N SER A 398 3.67 -18.54 1.45
CA SER A 398 5.10 -18.57 1.13
C SER A 398 5.89 -19.47 2.08
N THR A 399 5.66 -19.38 3.40
CA THR A 399 6.29 -20.26 4.40
C THR A 399 5.89 -21.74 4.20
N ALA A 400 4.68 -21.99 3.72
CA ALA A 400 4.22 -23.33 3.37
C ALA A 400 4.90 -23.91 2.12
N GLY A 401 5.67 -23.10 1.38
CA GLY A 401 6.35 -23.51 0.15
C GLY A 401 5.43 -23.63 -1.05
N VAL A 402 4.31 -22.88 -1.07
CA VAL A 402 3.32 -22.96 -2.14
C VAL A 402 3.95 -22.50 -3.48
N PRO A 403 3.88 -23.33 -4.55
CA PRO A 403 4.36 -22.96 -5.87
C PRO A 403 3.64 -21.72 -6.44
N SER A 404 4.35 -20.93 -7.25
CA SER A 404 3.87 -19.67 -7.83
C SER A 404 2.52 -19.82 -8.57
N GLU A 405 2.30 -20.97 -9.20
CA GLU A 405 1.11 -21.32 -9.97
C GLU A 405 -0.16 -21.50 -9.11
N HIS A 406 0.00 -21.91 -7.85
CA HIS A 406 -1.09 -22.14 -6.90
C HIS A 406 -1.15 -21.08 -5.78
N PHE A 407 -0.18 -20.15 -5.75
CA PHE A 407 0.02 -19.21 -4.66
C PHE A 407 -1.22 -18.36 -4.33
N ASN A 408 -1.82 -17.71 -5.34
CA ASN A 408 -2.98 -16.85 -5.10
C ASN A 408 -4.22 -17.66 -4.68
N ALA A 409 -4.45 -18.84 -5.28
CA ALA A 409 -5.57 -19.70 -4.92
C ALA A 409 -5.49 -20.20 -3.47
N VAL A 410 -4.29 -20.59 -3.01
CA VAL A 410 -4.09 -20.98 -1.61
C VAL A 410 -4.30 -19.79 -0.68
N VAL A 411 -3.84 -18.59 -1.06
CA VAL A 411 -4.03 -17.36 -0.27
C VAL A 411 -5.49 -17.02 -0.10
N ASP A 412 -6.27 -17.06 -1.18
CA ASP A 412 -7.70 -16.77 -1.15
C ASP A 412 -8.43 -17.81 -0.28
N GLY A 413 -8.11 -19.10 -0.43
CA GLY A 413 -8.66 -20.16 0.42
C GLY A 413 -8.34 -19.98 1.92
N LEU A 414 -7.14 -19.52 2.26
CA LEU A 414 -6.77 -19.21 3.66
C LEU A 414 -7.60 -18.05 4.24
N ILE A 415 -7.90 -17.04 3.42
CA ILE A 415 -8.69 -15.87 3.84
C ILE A 415 -10.16 -16.26 4.01
N GLU A 416 -10.73 -16.95 3.02
CA GLU A 416 -12.13 -17.36 3.02
C GLU A 416 -12.47 -18.30 4.18
N GLN A 417 -11.58 -19.23 4.48
CA GLN A 417 -11.77 -20.19 5.57
C GLN A 417 -11.40 -19.60 6.95
N GLY A 418 -10.77 -18.42 6.99
CA GLY A 418 -10.38 -17.73 8.21
C GLY A 418 -9.22 -18.38 9.00
N ASP A 419 -8.68 -19.50 8.54
CA ASP A 419 -7.63 -20.27 9.23
C ASP A 419 -6.26 -20.11 8.55
N ILE A 420 -5.60 -19.00 8.85
CA ILE A 420 -4.31 -18.62 8.25
C ILE A 420 -3.16 -19.35 8.96
N LYS A 421 -2.95 -20.63 8.65
CA LYS A 421 -1.88 -21.47 9.21
C LYS A 421 -1.13 -22.24 8.12
N VAL A 422 0.16 -22.52 8.37
CA VAL A 422 1.04 -23.22 7.40
C VAL A 422 0.51 -24.61 7.06
N TRP A 423 -0.01 -25.36 8.04
CA TRP A 423 -0.60 -26.67 7.80
C TRP A 423 -1.85 -26.58 6.91
N LYS A 424 -2.68 -25.54 7.11
CA LYS A 424 -3.87 -25.29 6.31
C LYS A 424 -3.52 -24.88 4.88
N ALA A 425 -2.48 -24.07 4.69
CA ALA A 425 -1.97 -23.72 3.38
C ALA A 425 -1.50 -24.95 2.60
N LYS A 426 -0.83 -25.90 3.27
CA LYS A 426 -0.43 -27.19 2.69
C LYS A 426 -1.62 -28.10 2.40
N GLU A 427 -2.65 -28.08 3.25
CA GLU A 427 -3.89 -28.83 3.03
C GLU A 427 -4.64 -28.31 1.79
N ILE A 428 -4.81 -26.99 1.68
CA ILE A 428 -5.43 -26.34 0.52
C ILE A 428 -4.61 -26.63 -0.74
N LEU A 429 -3.28 -26.52 -0.67
CA LEU A 429 -2.41 -26.88 -1.79
C LEU A 429 -2.59 -28.35 -2.20
N LYS A 430 -2.60 -29.27 -1.25
CA LYS A 430 -2.81 -30.70 -1.51
C LYS A 430 -4.19 -30.97 -2.13
N HIS A 431 -5.22 -30.24 -1.70
CA HIS A 431 -6.54 -30.31 -2.33
C HIS A 431 -6.48 -29.85 -3.78
N ILE A 432 -5.88 -28.69 -4.05
CA ILE A 432 -5.71 -28.14 -5.40
C ILE A 432 -4.88 -29.08 -6.29
N GLU A 433 -3.82 -29.68 -5.75
CA GLU A 433 -2.98 -30.67 -6.46
C GLU A 433 -3.72 -31.99 -6.69
N SER A 434 -4.56 -32.43 -5.74
CA SER A 434 -5.37 -33.65 -5.87
C SER A 434 -6.55 -33.49 -6.82
N GLU A 435 -7.14 -32.30 -6.89
CA GLU A 435 -8.21 -31.93 -7.84
C GLU A 435 -7.64 -31.62 -9.24
N GLY A 436 -6.30 -31.57 -9.40
CA GLY A 436 -5.57 -31.39 -10.66
C GLY A 436 -5.44 -32.64 -11.55
N THR A 437 -5.96 -33.79 -11.13
CA THR A 437 -5.95 -35.05 -11.90
C THR A 437 -7.29 -35.76 -11.77
N GLU A 438 -8.31 -35.29 -12.49
CA GLU A 438 -9.41 -36.08 -13.07
C GLU A 438 -10.42 -35.13 -13.73
N VAL A 439 -10.03 -34.55 -14.87
CA VAL A 439 -11.03 -34.15 -15.87
C VAL A 439 -10.87 -35.14 -17.01
N ASP A 440 -11.82 -36.07 -17.08
CA ASP A 440 -11.98 -36.97 -18.21
C ASP A 440 -11.99 -36.14 -19.51
N PRO A 441 -10.99 -36.29 -20.40
CA PRO A 441 -10.91 -35.56 -21.67
C PRO A 441 -12.11 -35.82 -22.59
N ALA A 442 -12.97 -36.80 -22.29
CA ALA A 442 -14.20 -37.09 -23.03
C ALA A 442 -15.38 -36.16 -22.71
N ALA A 443 -15.35 -35.35 -21.64
CA ALA A 443 -16.45 -34.43 -21.27
C ALA A 443 -16.49 -33.10 -22.07
N GLY A 444 -15.77 -33.02 -23.19
CA GLY A 444 -15.73 -31.86 -24.10
C GLY A 444 -16.98 -31.65 -24.96
N ALA A 445 -18.03 -32.47 -24.82
CA ALA A 445 -19.14 -32.55 -25.79
C ALA A 445 -20.47 -31.91 -25.37
N SER A 446 -20.65 -31.43 -24.13
CA SER A 446 -21.91 -30.78 -23.74
C SER A 446 -22.05 -29.40 -24.41
N PRO A 447 -23.15 -29.12 -25.14
CA PRO A 447 -23.38 -27.83 -25.78
C PRO A 447 -23.41 -26.70 -24.75
N ARG A 448 -22.91 -25.52 -25.16
CA ARG A 448 -22.92 -24.30 -24.34
C ARG A 448 -24.13 -23.47 -24.69
N SER A 449 -24.87 -23.04 -23.69
CA SER A 449 -25.95 -22.06 -23.85
C SER A 449 -25.40 -20.66 -23.61
N SER A 450 -25.81 -19.70 -24.45
CA SER A 450 -25.32 -18.31 -24.37
C SER A 450 -26.42 -17.34 -23.95
N ALA A 451 -25.99 -16.23 -23.35
CA ALA A 451 -26.83 -15.09 -23.03
C ALA A 451 -26.19 -13.78 -23.51
N PHE A 452 -27.04 -12.79 -23.69
CA PHE A 452 -26.65 -11.46 -24.16
C PHE A 452 -26.40 -10.55 -22.95
N GLY A 453 -25.49 -9.61 -23.10
CA GLY A 453 -25.37 -8.46 -22.21
C GLY A 453 -26.28 -7.34 -22.71
N LYS A 454 -26.18 -6.17 -22.09
CA LYS A 454 -27.00 -5.01 -22.45
C LYS A 454 -26.17 -3.74 -22.59
N VAL A 455 -26.62 -2.87 -23.50
CA VAL A 455 -26.30 -1.45 -23.53
C VAL A 455 -27.62 -0.70 -23.61
N ILE A 456 -27.80 0.34 -22.78
CA ILE A 456 -28.98 1.19 -22.85
C ILE A 456 -28.64 2.42 -23.66
N LEU A 457 -29.34 2.62 -24.78
CA LEU A 457 -29.14 3.75 -25.67
C LEU A 457 -29.89 4.99 -25.17
N PHE A 458 -31.10 4.79 -24.67
CA PHE A 458 -31.96 5.86 -24.12
C PHE A 458 -32.80 5.35 -22.95
N GLY A 459 -33.08 6.22 -21.98
CA GLY A 459 -34.09 5.97 -20.95
C GLY A 459 -33.66 5.12 -19.73
N GLU A 460 -32.35 4.92 -19.50
CA GLU A 460 -31.82 4.01 -18.46
C GLU A 460 -32.41 4.18 -17.04
N HIS A 461 -32.56 5.41 -16.55
CA HIS A 461 -33.15 5.66 -15.23
C HIS A 461 -34.60 6.16 -15.30
N ALA A 462 -35.11 6.40 -16.52
CA ALA A 462 -36.50 6.82 -16.74
C ALA A 462 -37.47 5.62 -16.63
N THR A 463 -36.97 4.40 -16.88
CA THR A 463 -37.73 3.13 -16.72
C THR A 463 -38.20 2.87 -15.30
N VAL A 464 -37.48 3.34 -14.28
CA VAL A 464 -37.93 3.26 -12.88
C VAL A 464 -39.24 4.04 -12.67
N TYR A 465 -39.52 5.05 -13.51
CA TYR A 465 -40.71 5.87 -13.47
C TYR A 465 -41.76 5.50 -14.51
N GLY A 466 -41.64 4.33 -15.16
CA GLY A 466 -42.61 3.84 -16.15
C GLY A 466 -42.46 4.39 -17.57
N HIS A 467 -41.39 5.15 -17.85
CA HIS A 467 -41.06 5.58 -19.22
C HIS A 467 -40.27 4.48 -19.97
N PRO A 468 -40.35 4.41 -21.31
CA PRO A 468 -39.64 3.40 -22.08
C PRO A 468 -38.13 3.63 -22.08
N ALA A 469 -37.36 2.53 -22.12
CA ALA A 469 -35.94 2.52 -22.41
C ALA A 469 -35.68 1.78 -23.72
N LEU A 470 -34.79 2.32 -24.55
CA LEU A 470 -34.29 1.63 -25.75
C LEU A 470 -32.96 0.98 -25.40
N ALA A 471 -32.89 -0.34 -25.50
CA ALA A 471 -31.71 -1.11 -25.20
C ALA A 471 -31.29 -1.99 -26.38
N ALA A 472 -29.99 -2.26 -26.47
CA ALA A 472 -29.38 -3.12 -27.47
C ALA A 472 -28.62 -4.26 -26.78
N PRO A 473 -28.64 -5.47 -27.37
CA PRO A 473 -27.95 -6.62 -26.83
C PRO A 473 -26.44 -6.53 -27.12
N VAL A 474 -25.64 -7.04 -26.19
CA VAL A 474 -24.21 -7.33 -26.40
C VAL A 474 -24.09 -8.84 -26.60
N PRO A 475 -23.71 -9.32 -27.79
CA PRO A 475 -23.64 -10.76 -28.06
C PRO A 475 -22.57 -11.45 -27.22
N LEU A 476 -22.79 -12.74 -26.95
CA LEU A 476 -21.84 -13.65 -26.29
C LEU A 476 -21.35 -13.14 -24.93
N ALA A 477 -22.18 -12.45 -24.15
CA ALA A 477 -21.74 -11.86 -22.90
C ALA A 477 -21.37 -12.92 -21.84
N VAL A 478 -22.16 -13.98 -21.76
CA VAL A 478 -21.88 -15.14 -20.91
C VAL A 478 -22.29 -16.41 -21.64
N GLU A 479 -21.46 -17.44 -21.54
CA GLU A 479 -21.83 -18.82 -21.90
C GLU A 479 -21.85 -19.67 -20.63
N ALA A 480 -22.70 -20.69 -20.60
CA ALA A 480 -22.71 -21.68 -19.52
C ALA A 480 -22.93 -23.10 -20.07
N ARG A 481 -22.46 -24.10 -19.34
CA ARG A 481 -22.79 -25.51 -19.57
C ARG A 481 -22.93 -26.25 -18.25
N VAL A 482 -23.63 -27.37 -18.29
CA VAL A 482 -23.84 -28.27 -17.15
C VAL A 482 -23.16 -29.60 -17.44
N LEU A 483 -22.51 -30.16 -16.43
CA LEU A 483 -21.85 -31.46 -16.46
C LEU A 483 -22.36 -32.31 -15.29
N ASP A 484 -22.47 -33.62 -15.51
CA ASP A 484 -22.79 -34.56 -14.43
C ASP A 484 -21.71 -34.55 -13.35
N SER A 485 -22.15 -34.57 -12.09
CA SER A 485 -21.25 -34.63 -10.94
C SER A 485 -21.97 -35.20 -9.73
N ASN A 486 -21.20 -35.72 -8.78
CA ASN A 486 -21.72 -36.10 -7.46
C ASN A 486 -21.80 -34.90 -6.51
N ARG A 487 -21.27 -33.74 -6.91
CA ARG A 487 -21.23 -32.48 -6.12
C ARG A 487 -22.02 -31.40 -6.85
N LYS A 488 -22.48 -30.36 -6.13
CA LYS A 488 -23.08 -29.16 -6.73
C LYS A 488 -22.05 -28.04 -6.74
N LEU A 489 -21.46 -27.77 -7.90
CA LEU A 489 -20.40 -26.78 -8.06
C LEU A 489 -20.78 -25.76 -9.13
N LEU A 490 -20.44 -24.51 -8.88
CA LEU A 490 -20.30 -23.47 -9.88
C LEU A 490 -18.80 -23.29 -10.14
N VAL A 491 -18.39 -23.46 -11.39
CA VAL A 491 -16.99 -23.32 -11.79
C VAL A 491 -16.87 -22.21 -12.82
N GLU A 492 -15.84 -21.36 -12.67
CA GLU A 492 -15.43 -20.42 -13.70
C GLU A 492 -14.07 -20.88 -14.27
N PRO A 493 -14.05 -21.69 -15.35
CA PRO A 493 -12.84 -22.43 -15.75
C PRO A 493 -11.65 -21.54 -16.13
N ARG A 494 -11.92 -20.33 -16.64
CA ARG A 494 -10.87 -19.35 -16.98
C ARG A 494 -10.14 -18.80 -15.76
N TRP A 495 -10.82 -18.76 -14.61
CA TRP A 495 -10.29 -18.19 -13.37
C TRP A 495 -9.98 -19.26 -12.33
N LYS A 496 -10.18 -20.55 -12.66
CA LYS A 496 -10.01 -21.71 -11.76
C LYS A 496 -10.71 -21.48 -10.40
N MET A 497 -11.86 -20.81 -10.45
CA MET A 497 -12.68 -20.52 -9.28
C MET A 497 -13.76 -21.60 -9.18
N GLU A 498 -13.81 -22.29 -8.05
CA GLU A 498 -14.84 -23.29 -7.76
C GLU A 498 -15.63 -22.87 -6.52
N GLN A 499 -16.95 -22.85 -6.63
CA GLN A 499 -17.85 -22.50 -5.54
C GLN A 499 -18.87 -23.61 -5.34
N ARG A 500 -19.00 -24.11 -4.12
CA ARG A 500 -20.12 -25.01 -3.78
C ARG A 500 -21.42 -24.24 -3.89
N ILE A 501 -22.40 -24.83 -4.56
CA ILE A 501 -23.79 -24.36 -4.54
C ILE A 501 -24.46 -24.97 -3.30
N PRO A 502 -24.75 -24.17 -2.25
CA PRO A 502 -25.32 -24.66 -1.00
C PRO A 502 -26.81 -24.97 -1.14
N ASP A 503 -27.40 -25.63 -0.13
CA ASP A 503 -28.85 -25.81 -0.11
C ASP A 503 -29.55 -24.52 0.32
N VAL A 504 -30.77 -24.27 -0.18
CA VAL A 504 -31.52 -23.02 0.11
C VAL A 504 -31.77 -22.84 1.62
N ALA A 505 -31.89 -23.93 2.37
CA ALA A 505 -32.02 -23.92 3.83
C ALA A 505 -30.84 -23.23 4.55
N GLU A 506 -29.66 -23.18 3.92
CA GLU A 506 -28.45 -22.55 4.47
C GLU A 506 -28.48 -21.01 4.40
N ARG A 507 -29.57 -20.41 3.88
CA ARG A 507 -29.72 -18.96 3.63
C ARG A 507 -28.51 -18.32 2.91
N PRO A 508 -28.08 -18.89 1.78
CA PRO A 508 -26.89 -18.45 1.07
C PRO A 508 -27.02 -17.05 0.47
N GLN A 509 -25.92 -16.29 0.46
CA GLN A 509 -25.83 -14.96 -0.14
C GLN A 509 -24.98 -14.98 -1.43
N GLY A 510 -25.16 -13.99 -2.28
CA GLY A 510 -24.42 -13.86 -3.54
C GLY A 510 -24.85 -14.88 -4.61
N LEU A 511 -23.98 -15.08 -5.60
CA LEU A 511 -24.26 -15.88 -6.79
C LEU A 511 -24.58 -17.37 -6.49
N PRO A 512 -23.86 -18.08 -5.59
CA PRO A 512 -24.24 -19.46 -5.23
C PRO A 512 -25.63 -19.56 -4.60
N GLY A 513 -26.07 -18.54 -3.85
CA GLY A 513 -27.40 -18.52 -3.25
C GLY A 513 -28.52 -18.29 -4.28
N MET A 514 -28.27 -17.45 -5.28
CA MET A 514 -29.20 -17.30 -6.41
C MET A 514 -29.36 -18.60 -7.19
N LEU A 515 -28.25 -19.32 -7.44
CA LEU A 515 -28.29 -20.62 -8.11
C LEU A 515 -29.05 -21.66 -7.30
N ALA A 516 -28.86 -21.71 -5.98
CA ALA A 516 -29.62 -22.60 -5.11
C ALA A 516 -31.14 -22.39 -5.24
N LEU A 517 -31.59 -21.13 -5.29
CA LEU A 517 -33.00 -20.79 -5.51
C LEU A 517 -33.52 -21.24 -6.87
N VAL A 518 -32.75 -21.03 -7.94
CA VAL A 518 -33.10 -21.48 -9.30
C VAL A 518 -33.23 -23.00 -9.34
N LEU A 519 -32.27 -23.74 -8.78
CA LEU A 519 -32.32 -25.20 -8.76
C LEU A 519 -33.55 -25.73 -8.02
N GLN A 520 -33.93 -25.09 -6.90
CA GLN A 520 -35.13 -25.43 -6.14
C GLN A 520 -36.42 -25.15 -6.93
N GLN A 521 -36.50 -23.99 -7.59
CA GLN A 521 -37.68 -23.63 -8.40
C GLN A 521 -37.85 -24.53 -9.63
N LEU A 522 -36.75 -25.05 -10.15
CA LEU A 522 -36.73 -26.01 -11.25
C LEU A 522 -36.91 -27.47 -10.79
N GLY A 523 -36.97 -27.74 -9.48
CA GLY A 523 -37.16 -29.08 -8.91
C GLY A 523 -35.97 -30.03 -9.13
N ILE A 524 -34.76 -29.48 -9.33
CA ILE A 524 -33.52 -30.22 -9.60
C ILE A 524 -32.48 -30.03 -8.50
N GLU A 525 -32.89 -29.49 -7.35
CA GLU A 525 -32.02 -29.19 -6.23
C GLU A 525 -31.36 -30.43 -5.64
N ASN A 526 -31.87 -31.64 -5.81
CA ASN A 526 -31.26 -32.85 -5.26
C ASN A 526 -30.25 -33.52 -6.20
N ARG A 527 -30.01 -32.95 -7.39
CA ARG A 527 -29.03 -33.49 -8.35
C ARG A 527 -27.65 -32.86 -8.15
N GLY A 528 -26.61 -33.68 -8.17
CA GLY A 528 -25.24 -33.19 -8.30
C GLY A 528 -24.97 -32.76 -9.74
N MET A 529 -24.25 -31.65 -9.90
CA MET A 529 -23.89 -31.07 -11.19
C MET A 529 -22.74 -30.08 -11.04
N VAL A 530 -21.90 -29.97 -12.06
CA VAL A 530 -21.01 -28.83 -12.23
C VAL A 530 -21.62 -27.89 -13.26
N ILE A 531 -21.85 -26.64 -12.86
CA ILE A 531 -22.25 -25.55 -13.74
C ILE A 531 -20.98 -24.77 -14.07
N GLU A 532 -20.52 -24.83 -15.32
CA GLU A 532 -19.40 -24.01 -15.78
C GLU A 532 -19.92 -22.73 -16.43
N ALA A 533 -19.43 -21.58 -16.00
CA ALA A 533 -19.75 -20.27 -16.59
C ALA A 533 -18.51 -19.62 -17.23
N PHE A 534 -18.71 -18.98 -18.38
CA PHE A 534 -17.69 -18.31 -19.18
C PHE A 534 -18.14 -16.88 -19.49
N PRO A 535 -17.92 -15.90 -18.60
CA PRO A 535 -18.18 -14.51 -18.92
C PRO A 535 -17.14 -13.97 -19.90
N ASN A 536 -17.61 -13.27 -20.94
CA ASN A 536 -16.79 -12.61 -21.94
C ASN A 536 -16.88 -11.07 -21.84
N ILE A 537 -17.62 -10.54 -20.87
CA ILE A 537 -17.71 -9.10 -20.58
C ILE A 537 -17.07 -8.76 -19.23
N PRO A 538 -16.47 -7.56 -19.07
CA PRO A 538 -15.88 -7.12 -17.80
C PRO A 538 -16.90 -7.10 -16.65
N ARG A 539 -16.46 -7.44 -15.44
CA ARG A 539 -17.31 -7.40 -14.24
C ARG A 539 -17.63 -5.97 -13.81
N ALA A 540 -18.84 -5.75 -13.31
CA ALA A 540 -19.29 -4.52 -12.66
C ALA A 540 -19.22 -3.21 -13.50
N VAL A 541 -19.27 -3.29 -14.84
CA VAL A 541 -19.22 -2.12 -15.74
C VAL A 541 -20.58 -1.69 -16.32
N GLY A 542 -21.70 -2.21 -15.79
CA GLY A 542 -23.04 -1.82 -16.24
C GLY A 542 -23.51 -2.44 -17.56
N LEU A 543 -22.84 -3.51 -18.03
CA LEU A 543 -23.18 -4.25 -19.26
C LEU A 543 -24.15 -5.42 -19.04
N GLY A 544 -24.79 -5.52 -17.87
CA GLY A 544 -25.78 -6.57 -17.57
C GLY A 544 -25.20 -7.96 -17.32
N GLY A 545 -23.97 -8.05 -16.79
CA GLY A 545 -23.29 -9.34 -16.58
C GLY A 545 -23.98 -10.29 -15.59
N SER A 546 -24.62 -9.77 -14.55
CA SER A 546 -25.38 -10.60 -13.58
C SER A 546 -26.60 -11.25 -14.23
N ALA A 547 -27.40 -10.45 -14.93
CA ALA A 547 -28.56 -10.92 -15.66
C ALA A 547 -28.17 -11.89 -16.79
N ALA A 548 -27.10 -11.60 -17.53
CA ALA A 548 -26.57 -12.49 -18.57
C ALA A 548 -26.14 -13.84 -17.99
N LEU A 549 -25.47 -13.84 -16.83
CA LEU A 549 -25.06 -15.07 -16.16
C LEU A 549 -26.25 -15.91 -15.72
N ALA A 550 -27.28 -15.29 -15.10
CA ALA A 550 -28.49 -15.99 -14.72
C ALA A 550 -29.17 -16.64 -15.93
N VAL A 551 -29.37 -15.88 -17.02
CA VAL A 551 -30.00 -16.39 -18.25
C VAL A 551 -29.19 -17.53 -18.88
N ALA A 552 -27.85 -17.40 -18.95
CA ALA A 552 -26.99 -18.44 -19.53
C ALA A 552 -27.09 -19.74 -18.73
N VAL A 553 -27.05 -19.65 -17.40
CA VAL A 553 -27.16 -20.83 -16.53
C VAL A 553 -28.55 -21.46 -16.61
N ILE A 554 -29.63 -20.67 -16.55
CA ILE A 554 -31.00 -21.20 -16.65
C ILE A 554 -31.22 -21.89 -18.00
N ARG A 555 -30.68 -21.35 -19.09
CA ARG A 555 -30.71 -22.00 -20.40
C ARG A 555 -29.93 -23.32 -20.41
N ALA A 556 -28.72 -23.31 -19.87
CA ALA A 556 -27.90 -24.52 -19.79
C ALA A 556 -28.58 -25.61 -18.95
N LEU A 557 -29.22 -25.25 -17.84
CA LEU A 557 -30.03 -26.16 -17.03
C LEU A 557 -31.25 -26.68 -17.79
N SER A 558 -31.98 -25.80 -18.50
CA SER A 558 -33.14 -26.19 -19.29
C SER A 558 -32.80 -27.12 -20.45
N GLU A 559 -31.67 -26.89 -21.11
CA GLU A 559 -31.18 -27.71 -22.21
C GLU A 559 -30.68 -29.06 -21.70
N TYR A 560 -29.89 -29.04 -20.61
CA TYR A 560 -29.30 -30.24 -20.04
C TYR A 560 -30.32 -31.19 -19.40
N PHE A 561 -31.29 -30.65 -18.66
CA PHE A 561 -32.35 -31.43 -18.01
C PHE A 561 -33.62 -31.55 -18.85
N GLU A 562 -33.58 -31.12 -20.12
CA GLU A 562 -34.71 -31.18 -21.07
C GLU A 562 -36.01 -30.55 -20.51
N LEU A 563 -35.91 -29.46 -19.75
CA LEU A 563 -37.04 -28.83 -19.05
C LEU A 563 -38.00 -28.07 -19.97
N GLY A 564 -37.60 -27.81 -21.22
CA GLY A 564 -38.45 -27.16 -22.22
C GLY A 564 -38.84 -25.70 -21.91
N LEU A 565 -38.06 -24.97 -21.10
CA LEU A 565 -38.39 -23.61 -20.69
C LEU A 565 -38.41 -22.66 -21.89
N ARG A 566 -39.47 -21.85 -22.00
CA ARG A 566 -39.57 -20.78 -23.01
C ARG A 566 -38.86 -19.52 -22.52
N ASN A 567 -38.56 -18.60 -23.44
CA ASN A 567 -37.89 -17.33 -23.10
C ASN A 567 -38.66 -16.53 -22.03
N ASP A 568 -40.00 -16.57 -22.01
CA ASP A 568 -40.78 -15.90 -20.96
C ASP A 568 -40.50 -16.47 -19.57
N GLU A 569 -40.34 -17.80 -19.47
CA GLU A 569 -40.06 -18.52 -18.22
C GLU A 569 -38.61 -18.30 -17.78
N ILE A 570 -37.66 -18.38 -18.71
CA ILE A 570 -36.24 -18.05 -18.48
C ILE A 570 -36.11 -16.61 -17.97
N ASN A 571 -36.82 -15.68 -18.59
CA ASN A 571 -36.80 -14.28 -18.19
C ASN A 571 -37.40 -14.05 -16.80
N ALA A 572 -38.49 -14.76 -16.46
CA ALA A 572 -39.09 -14.68 -15.13
C ALA A 572 -38.14 -15.18 -14.04
N PHE A 573 -37.47 -16.31 -14.26
CA PHE A 573 -36.47 -16.83 -13.33
C PHE A 573 -35.25 -15.90 -13.20
N ALA A 574 -34.76 -15.35 -14.31
CA ALA A 574 -33.68 -14.37 -14.30
C ALA A 574 -34.08 -13.06 -13.62
N TYR A 575 -35.34 -12.64 -13.73
CA TYR A 575 -35.86 -11.46 -13.03
C TYR A 575 -35.91 -11.68 -11.51
N GLU A 576 -36.35 -12.85 -11.04
CA GLU A 576 -36.34 -13.18 -9.61
C GLU A 576 -34.90 -13.26 -9.06
N CYS A 577 -33.95 -13.78 -9.86
CA CYS A 577 -32.53 -13.73 -9.55
C CYS A 577 -32.04 -12.29 -9.32
N GLU A 578 -32.36 -11.38 -10.25
CA GLU A 578 -32.00 -9.96 -10.15
C GLU A 578 -32.71 -9.26 -8.99
N ARG A 579 -33.95 -9.66 -8.64
CA ARG A 579 -34.67 -9.15 -7.47
C ARG A 579 -34.00 -9.58 -6.18
N ALA A 580 -33.57 -10.83 -6.08
CA ALA A 580 -32.84 -11.33 -4.92
C ALA A 580 -31.49 -10.60 -4.74
N ALA A 581 -30.80 -10.30 -5.84
CA ALA A 581 -29.49 -9.64 -5.81
C ALA A 581 -29.55 -8.12 -5.58
N HIS A 582 -30.52 -7.43 -6.19
CA HIS A 582 -30.56 -5.96 -6.27
C HIS A 582 -31.82 -5.33 -5.64
N GLY A 583 -32.72 -6.15 -5.08
CA GLY A 583 -33.95 -5.73 -4.40
C GLY A 583 -35.06 -5.27 -5.34
N ASN A 584 -34.82 -4.19 -6.12
CA ASN A 584 -35.83 -3.58 -7.00
C ASN A 584 -35.29 -3.34 -8.43
N PRO A 585 -34.97 -4.41 -9.20
CA PRO A 585 -34.50 -4.29 -10.58
C PRO A 585 -35.56 -3.66 -11.50
N SER A 586 -35.10 -2.99 -12.55
CA SER A 586 -35.99 -2.39 -13.56
C SER A 586 -36.62 -3.41 -14.51
N GLY A 587 -36.00 -4.59 -14.65
CA GLY A 587 -36.43 -5.67 -15.55
C GLY A 587 -35.85 -5.59 -16.96
N VAL A 588 -35.15 -4.51 -17.31
CA VAL A 588 -34.60 -4.34 -18.67
C VAL A 588 -33.41 -5.28 -18.91
N ASP A 589 -32.57 -5.51 -17.91
CA ASP A 589 -31.31 -6.26 -18.06
C ASP A 589 -31.56 -7.74 -18.38
N ASN A 590 -32.41 -8.42 -17.59
CA ASN A 590 -32.82 -9.81 -17.85
C ASN A 590 -33.59 -9.96 -19.16
N THR A 591 -34.41 -8.96 -19.53
CA THR A 591 -35.17 -8.99 -20.78
C THR A 591 -34.22 -8.90 -21.98
N VAL A 592 -33.29 -7.96 -22.00
CA VAL A 592 -32.30 -7.86 -23.10
C VAL A 592 -31.42 -9.11 -23.15
N ALA A 593 -30.98 -9.61 -21.99
CA ALA A 593 -30.16 -10.81 -21.89
C ALA A 593 -30.85 -12.07 -22.44
N THR A 594 -32.17 -12.16 -22.27
CA THR A 594 -32.97 -13.27 -22.75
C THR A 594 -33.24 -13.17 -24.25
N TRP A 595 -33.87 -12.10 -24.74
CA TRP A 595 -34.31 -12.08 -26.15
C TRP A 595 -33.19 -11.79 -27.15
N GLY A 596 -32.12 -11.12 -26.75
CA GLY A 596 -30.97 -10.90 -27.63
C GLY A 596 -31.25 -10.05 -28.87
N VAL A 597 -32.30 -9.22 -28.82
CA VAL A 597 -32.68 -8.30 -29.90
C VAL A 597 -32.72 -6.87 -29.37
N PRO A 598 -32.47 -5.84 -30.19
CA PRO A 598 -32.71 -4.47 -29.79
C PRO A 598 -34.20 -4.28 -29.50
N LEU A 599 -34.52 -3.72 -28.34
CA LEU A 599 -35.89 -3.64 -27.86
C LEU A 599 -36.16 -2.33 -27.13
N GLU A 600 -37.42 -1.91 -27.21
CA GLU A 600 -38.00 -0.89 -26.35
C GLU A 600 -38.66 -1.60 -25.17
N PHE A 601 -38.13 -1.38 -23.98
CA PHE A 601 -38.63 -1.95 -22.73
C PHE A 601 -39.41 -0.89 -21.95
N LYS A 602 -40.60 -1.26 -21.46
CA LYS A 602 -41.40 -0.42 -20.57
C LYS A 602 -41.74 -1.20 -19.32
N ARG A 603 -41.30 -0.68 -18.18
CA ARG A 603 -41.62 -1.25 -16.87
C ARG A 603 -43.11 -1.11 -16.58
N GLY A 604 -43.74 -2.20 -16.14
CA GLY A 604 -45.11 -2.18 -15.65
C GLY A 604 -45.20 -1.43 -14.31
N MET A 605 -46.21 -0.58 -14.18
CA MET A 605 -46.51 0.19 -12.96
C MET A 605 -47.87 -0.25 -12.41
N ASP A 606 -48.08 -0.09 -11.10
CA ASP A 606 -49.38 -0.33 -10.45
C ASP A 606 -49.97 -1.73 -10.71
N GLY A 607 -49.11 -2.76 -10.68
CA GLY A 607 -49.49 -4.16 -10.87
C GLY A 607 -49.65 -4.60 -12.33
N GLN A 608 -49.45 -3.70 -13.30
CA GLN A 608 -49.38 -4.08 -14.72
C GLN A 608 -48.08 -4.82 -15.03
N PRO A 609 -48.08 -5.81 -15.95
CA PRO A 609 -46.85 -6.47 -16.38
C PRO A 609 -45.98 -5.52 -17.22
N SER A 610 -44.67 -5.72 -17.15
CA SER A 610 -43.73 -5.02 -18.04
C SER A 610 -43.93 -5.49 -19.48
N THR A 611 -43.75 -4.58 -20.44
CA THR A 611 -43.86 -4.88 -21.87
C THR A 611 -42.55 -4.59 -22.58
N HIS A 612 -42.30 -5.34 -23.66
CA HIS A 612 -41.18 -5.06 -24.55
C HIS A 612 -41.63 -5.21 -26.00
N VAL A 613 -41.05 -4.38 -26.87
CA VAL A 613 -41.28 -4.43 -28.32
C VAL A 613 -39.94 -4.43 -29.02
N GLU A 614 -39.71 -5.42 -29.88
CA GLU A 614 -38.50 -5.47 -30.70
C GLU A 614 -38.44 -4.25 -31.64
N ARG A 615 -37.29 -3.58 -31.67
CA ARG A 615 -37.03 -2.39 -32.48
C ARG A 615 -35.83 -2.63 -33.38
N ARG A 616 -36.08 -3.01 -34.63
CA ARG A 616 -35.00 -3.13 -35.62
C ARG A 616 -34.74 -1.78 -36.29
N PRO A 617 -33.51 -1.27 -36.28
CA PRO A 617 -33.17 -0.10 -37.08
C PRO A 617 -33.28 -0.46 -38.57
N GLY A 618 -33.79 0.46 -39.39
CA GLY A 618 -33.94 0.24 -40.85
C GLY A 618 -32.62 0.10 -41.62
N ARG A 619 -31.48 0.30 -40.95
CA ARG A 619 -30.11 0.10 -41.46
C ARG A 619 -29.20 -0.35 -40.33
N SER A 620 -28.10 -1.02 -40.66
CA SER A 620 -27.06 -1.36 -39.68
C SER A 620 -26.45 -0.08 -39.08
N VAL A 621 -26.32 -0.04 -37.75
CA VAL A 621 -25.71 1.08 -37.01
C VAL A 621 -24.50 0.53 -36.25
N PRO A 622 -23.26 0.89 -36.61
CA PRO A 622 -22.09 0.49 -35.85
C PRO A 622 -22.07 1.22 -34.50
N VAL A 623 -21.98 0.47 -33.40
CA VAL A 623 -21.91 1.02 -32.04
C VAL A 623 -20.59 0.59 -31.41
N LEU A 624 -19.82 1.56 -30.92
CA LEU A 624 -18.62 1.33 -30.12
C LEU A 624 -18.94 1.59 -28.65
N VAL A 625 -18.67 0.61 -27.79
CA VAL A 625 -18.84 0.74 -26.34
C VAL A 625 -17.48 0.98 -25.71
N GLY A 626 -17.28 2.16 -25.11
CA GLY A 626 -16.04 2.53 -24.43
C GLY A 626 -16.22 2.57 -22.91
N LEU A 627 -15.31 1.94 -22.17
CA LEU A 627 -15.30 1.98 -20.71
C LEU A 627 -14.58 3.24 -20.23
N SER A 628 -15.27 4.10 -19.50
CA SER A 628 -14.72 5.40 -19.08
C SER A 628 -13.80 5.34 -17.85
N GLY A 629 -13.82 4.23 -17.10
CA GLY A 629 -13.11 4.06 -15.83
C GLY A 629 -13.63 4.94 -14.68
N LYS A 630 -14.74 5.66 -14.87
CA LYS A 630 -15.38 6.49 -13.84
C LYS A 630 -16.55 5.73 -13.22
N GLU A 631 -16.48 5.52 -11.91
CA GLU A 631 -17.60 4.96 -11.15
C GLU A 631 -18.69 6.01 -10.94
N SER A 632 -19.95 5.59 -11.04
CA SER A 632 -21.08 6.44 -10.72
C SER A 632 -22.14 5.65 -9.97
N MET A 633 -22.69 6.23 -8.90
CA MET A 633 -23.74 5.56 -8.13
C MET A 633 -25.08 5.68 -8.85
N THR A 634 -25.70 4.55 -9.17
CA THR A 634 -27.04 4.46 -9.78
C THR A 634 -28.07 5.27 -8.99
N ALA A 635 -28.03 5.20 -7.65
CA ALA A 635 -28.94 5.97 -6.77
C ALA A 635 -28.87 7.48 -7.02
N ARG A 636 -27.66 8.04 -7.17
CA ARG A 636 -27.45 9.46 -7.44
C ARG A 636 -27.95 9.87 -8.82
N MET A 637 -27.87 8.98 -9.82
CA MET A 637 -28.39 9.26 -11.15
C MET A 637 -29.91 9.18 -11.20
N VAL A 638 -30.52 8.23 -10.49
CA VAL A 638 -31.98 8.15 -10.29
C VAL A 638 -32.51 9.40 -9.58
N GLU A 639 -31.84 9.87 -8.51
CA GLU A 639 -32.19 11.13 -7.84
C GLU A 639 -32.11 12.35 -8.77
N LYS A 640 -31.09 12.42 -9.64
CA LYS A 640 -31.00 13.50 -10.64
C LYS A 640 -32.16 13.47 -11.62
N VAL A 641 -32.59 12.29 -12.07
CA VAL A 641 -33.77 12.14 -12.94
C VAL A 641 -35.03 12.55 -12.18
N ARG A 642 -35.19 12.14 -10.91
CA ARG A 642 -36.29 12.58 -10.04
C ARG A 642 -36.36 14.10 -9.93
N ALA A 643 -35.26 14.74 -9.55
CA ALA A 643 -35.18 16.19 -9.40
C ALA A 643 -35.37 16.93 -10.73
N SER A 644 -35.01 16.32 -11.86
CA SER A 644 -35.27 16.88 -13.19
C SER A 644 -36.76 16.83 -13.54
N ARG A 645 -37.42 15.70 -13.25
CA ARG A 645 -38.87 15.50 -13.44
C ARG A 645 -39.70 16.45 -12.57
N GLU A 646 -39.33 16.62 -11.31
CA GLU A 646 -40.01 17.55 -10.39
C GLU A 646 -39.89 19.02 -10.85
N ARG A 647 -38.79 19.37 -11.55
CA ARG A 647 -38.56 20.72 -12.11
C ARG A 647 -39.20 20.97 -13.47
N HIS A 648 -39.50 19.93 -14.24
CA HIS A 648 -40.07 20.04 -15.59
C HIS A 648 -41.38 19.25 -15.66
N THR A 649 -42.51 19.92 -15.42
CA THR A 649 -43.87 19.35 -15.41
C THR A 649 -44.38 18.84 -16.77
N ARG A 650 -43.55 18.89 -17.82
CA ARG A 650 -43.79 18.23 -19.11
C ARG A 650 -42.83 17.04 -19.23
N PHE A 651 -43.24 15.89 -18.71
CA PHE A 651 -42.60 14.60 -18.94
C PHE A 651 -43.64 13.58 -19.36
#